data_AF-A0AAU6MU69-F1
#
_entry.id   AF-A0AAU6MU69-F1
#
_cell.length_a   1.000
_cell.length_b   1.000
_cell.length_c   1.000
_cell.angle_alpha   90.00
_cell.angle_beta   90.00
_cell.angle_gamma   90.00
#
_symmetry.space_group_name_H-M   'P 1'
#
loop_
_entity.id
_entity.type
_entity.pdbx_description
1 polymer ?
#
loop_
_entity_poly.entity_id
_entity_poly.type
_entity_poly.pdbx_seq_one_letter_code
_entity_poly.pdbx_strand_id
1 'polypeptide(L)'
;MTVTQWTEKRILIWVPPLPGEALDSWLEAYARRLKVTAHAFLGFIGIPGSRPARMTERLSGREGEVLSEVTGLSPQELAAMTLEPYEGLTVAFHSGKDGMNRPPAWRYYGTHSRFCPACLDDTGGRWMLAWRQPWSFACLRHRCLLLERCPACEQFVRAQGTRIGGPSKPMLCTRGRHSVQGDRRVRVACGFPLGQAPAHVLPASGRVLQAQTHVNALLDGLFAQPEPGQAQLQDLYSLGWRSLAGLATDLGSAPQVVHQVLEETGGALPIQTHAQGATDVRSIAIGTALAHVADPRPTPADPKLFEWILEISDRLSTALDGPNPSSRAIAWRKASPHLAGYALARMDADLTLISRVRYGTAAPHPYFKRLTQEQIRRRAASLPDKLWPSWTMRLLTPSLANGRSSDKFRRAASTLLMLPGTRLDYNPATALLDQKPADRDRVKAFRMLDNYPESTLASVIAQLARALDEHGAPIDYARRRKLFSEDTIRLDLAALNTICTELGWKHSAPSRARLVRWHLLGLLLGSDPDPIEDKITTHHRFRLFMPRPLKDFLHAQAMANLEQFGIDEPLRWEPPSTWATTDAWPGFDSDNIDHGLASRLTAAGFSEAFLVRQLGLTSTHFRLYCESHDITITPPSSTPARRPSSRTRGKGIPRTGPLAPDQLQSLYVERKMTMCQIGRIAGCSGSTVSKALREAGIAIPRRRPNGAFERLIDRDWLETEYRIKGRSAPDIARELGLHKNPVITLIRKYGIPRNPGLQSNAFASLSVRLSTPMAAISRTRNCVQRLRHLIQLPGHPHVAAAARALGLRDAVLRYQINSIEKTAGFPVIARRTSPITATTRGHKLLAEAEHLLELLDRHASQKVMRERQSGRSSAH
;
A
#
# COMPACT_ATOMS: atom_id res chain seq x y z
N MET A 1 -18.40 -34.83 45.81
CA MET A 1 -19.15 -35.97 45.23
C MET A 1 -20.63 -35.68 45.42
N THR A 2 -21.29 -35.17 44.38
CA THR A 2 -22.75 -35.01 44.35
C THR A 2 -23.37 -36.40 44.29
N VAL A 3 -24.19 -36.76 45.28
CA VAL A 3 -24.89 -38.04 45.34
C VAL A 3 -25.97 -38.01 44.26
N THR A 4 -25.73 -38.65 43.12
CA THR A 4 -26.76 -38.83 42.08
C THR A 4 -27.81 -39.82 42.58
N GLN A 5 -29.08 -39.42 42.58
CA GLN A 5 -30.21 -40.25 42.99
C GLN A 5 -30.22 -41.57 42.20
N TRP A 6 -30.39 -42.69 42.90
CA TRP A 6 -30.46 -44.01 42.29
C TRP A 6 -31.75 -44.17 41.49
N THR A 7 -31.66 -44.68 40.26
CA THR A 7 -32.81 -44.94 39.37
C THR A 7 -32.89 -46.43 39.03
N GLU A 8 -34.09 -46.94 38.74
CA GLU A 8 -34.28 -48.35 38.35
C GLU A 8 -33.57 -48.72 37.04
N LYS A 9 -33.19 -47.73 36.22
CA LYS A 9 -32.48 -47.93 34.96
C LYS A 9 -30.96 -47.93 35.09
N ARG A 10 -30.42 -47.64 36.30
CA ARG A 10 -28.97 -47.58 36.54
C ARG A 10 -28.37 -48.97 36.66
N ILE A 11 -27.23 -49.21 36.02
CA ILE A 11 -26.50 -50.48 36.13
C ILE A 11 -25.90 -50.61 37.54
N LEU A 12 -26.11 -51.78 38.15
CA LEU A 12 -25.63 -52.11 39.50
C LEU A 12 -24.09 -52.13 39.64
N ILE A 13 -23.37 -52.49 38.58
CA ILE A 13 -21.90 -52.57 38.59
C ILE A 13 -21.30 -51.25 38.12
N TRP A 14 -20.91 -50.40 39.07
CA TRP A 14 -20.32 -49.09 38.76
C TRP A 14 -18.82 -49.17 38.43
N VAL A 15 -18.40 -48.43 37.41
CA VAL A 15 -16.98 -48.23 37.06
C VAL A 15 -16.74 -46.72 36.90
N PRO A 16 -15.99 -46.07 37.80
CA PRO A 16 -15.75 -44.64 37.71
C PRO A 16 -14.82 -44.30 36.52
N PRO A 17 -15.07 -43.19 35.80
CA PRO A 17 -14.11 -42.64 34.85
C PRO A 17 -12.88 -42.10 35.59
N LEU A 18 -11.71 -42.15 34.97
CA LEU A 18 -10.52 -41.46 35.48
C LEU A 18 -10.50 -39.99 35.03
N PRO A 19 -9.86 -39.08 35.78
CA PRO A 19 -9.65 -37.70 35.33
C PRO A 19 -8.95 -37.65 33.97
N GLY A 20 -9.55 -36.95 33.00
CA GLY A 20 -9.02 -36.81 31.64
C GLY A 20 -9.09 -38.08 30.77
N GLU A 21 -9.84 -39.10 31.18
CA GLU A 21 -10.02 -40.31 30.41
C GLU A 21 -10.92 -40.09 29.17
N ALA A 22 -10.54 -40.72 28.05
CA ALA A 22 -11.36 -40.74 26.84
C ALA A 22 -12.59 -41.65 26.99
N LEU A 23 -13.71 -41.27 26.38
CA LEU A 23 -14.95 -42.05 26.45
C LEU A 23 -14.80 -43.48 25.90
N ASP A 24 -14.10 -43.68 24.79
CA ASP A 24 -13.81 -45.00 24.23
C ASP A 24 -13.07 -45.92 25.22
N SER A 25 -12.13 -45.37 25.98
CA SER A 25 -11.39 -46.08 27.02
C SER A 25 -12.29 -46.49 28.17
N TRP A 26 -13.12 -45.57 28.66
CA TRP A 26 -13.98 -45.85 29.79
C TRP A 26 -15.04 -46.89 29.44
N LEU A 27 -15.64 -46.81 28.25
CA LEU A 27 -16.59 -47.81 27.75
C LEU A 27 -15.94 -49.20 27.63
N GLU A 28 -14.69 -49.28 27.16
CA GLU A 28 -13.94 -50.53 27.14
C GLU A 28 -13.61 -51.04 28.56
N ALA A 29 -13.22 -50.15 29.49
CA ALA A 29 -12.99 -50.52 30.88
C ALA A 29 -14.27 -51.06 31.55
N TYR A 30 -15.41 -50.43 31.28
CA TYR A 30 -16.73 -50.86 31.76
C TYR A 30 -17.10 -52.22 31.18
N ALA A 31 -16.97 -52.39 29.86
CA ALA A 31 -17.25 -53.67 29.18
C ALA A 31 -16.35 -54.81 29.70
N ARG A 32 -15.06 -54.54 29.95
CA ARG A 32 -14.12 -55.49 30.57
C ARG A 32 -14.56 -55.91 31.97
N ARG A 33 -15.06 -54.96 32.78
CA ARG A 33 -15.58 -55.25 34.12
C ARG A 33 -16.78 -56.19 34.04
N LEU A 34 -17.65 -55.98 33.05
CA LEU A 34 -18.82 -56.82 32.77
C LEU A 34 -18.51 -58.10 31.99
N LYS A 35 -17.24 -58.35 31.62
CA LYS A 35 -16.80 -59.51 30.80
C LYS A 35 -17.47 -59.61 29.43
N VAL A 36 -17.89 -58.47 28.86
CA VAL A 36 -18.49 -58.38 27.53
C VAL A 36 -17.64 -57.51 26.60
N THR A 37 -17.97 -57.50 25.31
CA THR A 37 -17.37 -56.54 24.37
C THR A 37 -18.07 -55.18 24.48
N ALA A 38 -17.37 -54.08 24.17
CA ALA A 38 -18.01 -52.75 24.14
C ALA A 38 -19.22 -52.72 23.19
N HIS A 39 -19.20 -53.47 22.09
CA HIS A 39 -20.35 -53.60 21.20
C HIS A 39 -21.55 -54.25 21.87
N ALA A 40 -21.34 -55.34 22.61
CA ALA A 40 -22.40 -56.02 23.35
C ALA A 40 -22.93 -55.15 24.50
N PHE A 41 -22.05 -54.43 25.20
CA PHE A 41 -22.43 -53.47 26.24
C PHE A 41 -23.32 -52.35 25.69
N LEU A 42 -22.91 -51.69 24.59
CA LEU A 42 -23.70 -50.63 23.95
C LEU A 42 -25.06 -51.15 23.43
N GLY A 43 -25.11 -52.38 22.92
CA GLY A 43 -26.36 -53.04 22.55
C GLY A 43 -27.29 -53.29 23.73
N PHE A 44 -26.73 -53.77 24.85
CA PHE A 44 -27.47 -54.03 26.09
C PHE A 44 -28.10 -52.76 26.68
N ILE A 45 -27.40 -51.63 26.67
CA ILE A 45 -27.91 -50.36 27.21
C ILE A 45 -28.84 -49.60 26.25
N GLY A 46 -29.16 -50.15 25.07
CA GLY A 46 -30.17 -49.57 24.17
C GLY A 46 -29.66 -48.59 23.10
N ILE A 47 -28.35 -48.57 22.84
CA ILE A 47 -27.72 -47.84 21.72
C ILE A 47 -26.93 -48.78 20.79
N PRO A 48 -27.60 -49.77 20.16
CA PRO A 48 -26.94 -50.68 19.22
C PRO A 48 -26.45 -49.92 17.98
N GLY A 49 -25.26 -50.29 17.50
CA GLY A 49 -24.64 -49.68 16.31
C GLY A 49 -23.78 -48.45 16.58
N SER A 50 -23.89 -47.85 17.77
CA SER A 50 -22.98 -46.80 18.24
C SER A 50 -21.52 -47.29 18.23
N ARG A 51 -20.60 -46.37 17.91
CA ARG A 51 -19.18 -46.66 17.76
C ARG A 51 -18.41 -45.86 18.79
N PRO A 52 -17.74 -46.48 19.79
CA PRO A 52 -17.00 -45.76 20.83
C PRO A 52 -16.03 -44.69 20.30
N ALA A 53 -15.36 -44.97 19.17
CA ALA A 53 -14.48 -44.01 18.51
C ALA A 53 -15.20 -42.71 18.09
N ARG A 54 -16.43 -42.83 17.56
CA ARG A 54 -17.25 -41.68 17.15
C ARG A 54 -17.84 -40.96 18.35
N MET A 55 -18.29 -41.72 19.35
CA MET A 55 -18.80 -41.16 20.59
C MET A 55 -17.72 -40.33 21.33
N THR A 56 -16.44 -40.69 21.18
CA THR A 56 -15.31 -39.92 21.71
C THR A 56 -15.07 -38.63 20.95
N GLU A 57 -15.46 -38.54 19.67
CA GLU A 57 -15.47 -37.29 18.93
C GLU A 57 -16.59 -36.38 19.46
N ARG A 58 -17.82 -36.89 19.43
CA ARG A 58 -19.02 -36.18 19.92
C ARG A 58 -20.13 -37.18 20.23
N LEU A 59 -20.88 -36.95 21.31
CA LEU A 59 -22.08 -37.72 21.62
C LEU A 59 -23.29 -37.16 20.87
N SER A 60 -24.12 -38.05 20.32
CA SER A 60 -25.49 -37.66 19.95
C SER A 60 -26.35 -37.44 21.20
N GLY A 61 -27.43 -36.65 21.09
CA GLY A 61 -28.35 -36.41 22.21
C GLY A 61 -28.85 -37.71 22.84
N ARG A 62 -29.25 -38.68 22.01
CA ARG A 62 -29.69 -40.01 22.46
C ARG A 62 -28.57 -40.78 23.18
N GLU A 63 -27.34 -40.77 22.69
CA GLU A 63 -26.23 -41.47 23.35
C GLU A 63 -25.91 -40.84 24.71
N GLY A 64 -25.91 -39.51 24.79
CA GLY A 64 -25.70 -38.77 26.04
C GLY A 64 -26.79 -39.03 27.08
N GLU A 65 -28.06 -39.01 26.66
CA GLU A 65 -29.22 -39.31 27.54
C GLU A 65 -29.15 -40.73 28.10
N VAL A 66 -28.97 -41.73 27.23
CA VAL A 66 -28.90 -43.14 27.64
C VAL A 66 -27.71 -43.38 28.57
N LEU A 67 -26.53 -42.87 28.24
CA LEU A 67 -25.36 -43.02 29.11
C LEU A 67 -25.60 -42.32 30.45
N SER A 68 -26.13 -41.11 30.47
CA SER A 68 -26.43 -40.37 31.69
C SER A 68 -27.38 -41.16 32.60
N GLU A 69 -28.47 -41.67 32.04
CA GLU A 69 -29.49 -42.44 32.76
C GLU A 69 -28.94 -43.76 33.33
N VAL A 70 -28.20 -44.51 32.51
CA VAL A 70 -27.77 -45.87 32.85
C VAL A 70 -26.52 -45.88 33.75
N THR A 71 -25.71 -44.83 33.69
CA THR A 71 -24.43 -44.75 34.41
C THR A 71 -24.49 -43.79 35.60
N GLY A 72 -25.39 -42.82 35.57
CA GLY A 72 -25.51 -41.76 36.57
C GLY A 72 -24.44 -40.68 36.47
N LEU A 73 -23.71 -40.60 35.35
CA LEU A 73 -22.85 -39.46 35.02
C LEU A 73 -23.68 -38.32 34.46
N SER A 74 -23.36 -37.09 34.84
CA SER A 74 -23.99 -35.92 34.24
C SER A 74 -23.62 -35.78 32.76
N PRO A 75 -24.47 -35.10 31.95
CA PRO A 75 -24.12 -34.76 30.57
C PRO A 75 -22.79 -34.01 30.44
N GLN A 76 -22.43 -33.19 31.43
CA GLN A 76 -21.17 -32.44 31.46
C GLN A 76 -19.96 -33.35 31.68
N GLU A 77 -20.05 -34.32 32.60
CA GLU A 77 -19.00 -35.32 32.82
C GLU A 77 -18.79 -36.18 31.58
N LEU A 78 -19.87 -36.59 30.91
CA LEU A 78 -19.80 -37.33 29.66
C LEU A 78 -19.16 -36.50 28.54
N ALA A 79 -19.58 -35.24 28.37
CA ALA A 79 -19.00 -34.34 27.37
C ALA A 79 -17.50 -34.09 27.60
N ALA A 80 -17.06 -33.96 28.85
CA ALA A 80 -15.66 -33.78 29.22
C ALA A 80 -14.75 -34.97 28.85
N MET A 81 -15.33 -36.15 28.57
CA MET A 81 -14.62 -37.34 28.09
C MET A 81 -14.57 -37.43 26.56
N THR A 82 -15.06 -36.40 25.85
CA THR A 82 -15.12 -36.32 24.38
C THR A 82 -14.35 -35.11 23.83
N LEU A 83 -14.21 -35.03 22.51
CA LEU A 83 -13.62 -33.88 21.83
C LEU A 83 -14.61 -32.71 21.63
N GLU A 84 -15.88 -32.87 22.02
CA GLU A 84 -16.92 -31.84 21.86
C GLU A 84 -16.55 -30.48 22.48
N PRO A 85 -15.98 -30.39 23.70
CA PRO A 85 -15.56 -29.12 24.28
C PRO A 85 -14.50 -28.36 23.47
N TYR A 86 -13.85 -29.03 22.51
CA TYR A 86 -12.82 -28.46 21.66
C TYR A 86 -13.32 -28.10 20.25
N GLU A 87 -14.64 -28.20 19.98
CA GLU A 87 -15.25 -27.78 18.71
C GLU A 87 -14.99 -26.31 18.43
N GLY A 88 -14.47 -26.01 17.23
CA GLY A 88 -14.08 -24.65 16.84
C GLY A 88 -12.77 -24.16 17.46
N LEU A 89 -12.18 -24.92 18.38
CA LEU A 89 -10.89 -24.64 19.01
C LEU A 89 -9.76 -25.44 18.35
N THR A 90 -9.77 -26.75 18.57
CA THR A 90 -8.72 -27.69 18.09
C THR A 90 -9.26 -28.75 17.15
N VAL A 91 -10.58 -28.92 17.11
CA VAL A 91 -11.29 -29.84 16.24
C VAL A 91 -12.47 -29.14 15.56
N ALA A 92 -12.88 -29.64 14.42
CA ALA A 92 -14.07 -29.17 13.72
C ALA A 92 -14.88 -30.41 13.30
N PHE A 93 -16.20 -30.37 13.45
CA PHE A 93 -17.09 -31.46 13.03
C PHE A 93 -17.84 -31.09 11.75
N HIS A 94 -18.29 -32.08 10.98
CA HIS A 94 -19.13 -31.81 9.80
C HIS A 94 -20.55 -31.46 10.22
N SER A 95 -21.15 -30.44 9.60
CA SER A 95 -22.57 -30.15 9.75
C SER A 95 -23.41 -31.27 9.14
N GLY A 96 -24.10 -32.07 9.97
CA GLY A 96 -25.04 -33.10 9.52
C GLY A 96 -24.41 -34.37 8.93
N LYS A 97 -23.10 -34.60 9.11
CA LYS A 97 -22.41 -35.86 8.75
C LYS A 97 -21.50 -36.32 9.88
N ASP A 98 -21.28 -37.63 9.97
CA ASP A 98 -20.34 -38.23 10.92
C ASP A 98 -18.88 -37.88 10.56
N GLY A 99 -18.08 -37.51 11.56
CA GLY A 99 -16.62 -37.40 11.47
C GLY A 99 -16.08 -35.97 11.56
N MET A 100 -14.78 -35.87 11.86
CA MET A 100 -14.06 -34.59 11.93
C MET A 100 -13.80 -33.98 10.54
N ASN A 101 -14.04 -32.69 10.40
CA ASN A 101 -13.59 -31.88 9.27
C ASN A 101 -12.14 -31.42 9.51
N ARG A 102 -11.39 -31.17 8.44
CA ARG A 102 -10.05 -30.56 8.56
C ARG A 102 -10.24 -29.11 8.97
N PRO A 103 -9.75 -28.67 10.15
CA PRO A 103 -9.88 -27.28 10.52
C PRO A 103 -9.03 -26.41 9.57
N PRO A 104 -9.49 -25.22 9.17
CA PRO A 104 -8.92 -24.46 8.06
C PRO A 104 -7.47 -23.97 8.28
N ALA A 105 -6.98 -23.96 9.52
CA ALA A 105 -5.63 -23.52 9.89
C ALA A 105 -4.99 -24.37 11.01
N TRP A 106 -5.25 -25.69 11.00
CA TRP A 106 -4.80 -26.60 12.06
C TRP A 106 -4.12 -27.85 11.53
N ARG A 107 -3.38 -28.56 12.41
CA ARG A 107 -2.84 -29.88 12.10
C ARG A 107 -4.02 -30.84 11.90
N TYR A 108 -4.11 -31.43 10.70
CA TYR A 108 -5.07 -32.50 10.46
C TYR A 108 -4.71 -33.69 11.36
N TYR A 109 -5.71 -34.27 12.02
CA TYR A 109 -5.56 -35.44 12.87
C TYR A 109 -6.56 -36.51 12.44
N GLY A 110 -6.07 -37.73 12.27
CA GLY A 110 -6.91 -38.88 11.93
C GLY A 110 -7.71 -39.38 13.15
N THR A 111 -8.40 -40.49 12.98
CA THR A 111 -9.21 -41.12 14.05
C THR A 111 -8.44 -42.11 14.92
N HIS A 112 -7.11 -42.11 14.84
CA HIS A 112 -6.25 -42.99 15.65
C HIS A 112 -5.89 -42.35 16.98
N SER A 113 -5.43 -43.15 17.95
CA SER A 113 -4.95 -42.66 19.23
C SER A 113 -3.43 -42.63 19.28
N ARG A 114 -2.88 -41.75 20.12
CA ARG A 114 -1.52 -41.86 20.65
C ARG A 114 -1.54 -42.52 22.03
N PHE A 115 -0.37 -42.88 22.56
CA PHE A 115 -0.24 -43.37 23.93
C PHE A 115 1.18 -43.22 24.46
N CYS A 116 1.30 -43.14 25.79
CA CYS A 116 2.54 -43.35 26.50
C CYS A 116 2.51 -44.78 27.09
N PRO A 117 3.51 -45.64 26.81
CA PRO A 117 3.56 -47.00 27.37
C PRO A 117 3.46 -47.02 28.90
N ALA A 118 4.27 -46.20 29.57
CA ALA A 118 4.30 -46.13 31.04
C ALA A 118 3.00 -45.56 31.64
N CYS A 119 2.38 -44.52 31.06
CA CYS A 119 1.05 -44.07 31.52
C CYS A 119 -0.02 -45.14 31.36
N LEU A 120 0.05 -45.92 30.28
CA LEU A 120 -0.91 -46.97 30.03
C LEU A 120 -0.79 -48.08 31.09
N ASP A 121 0.43 -48.38 31.54
CA ASP A 121 0.68 -49.29 32.65
C ASP A 121 0.24 -48.70 33.99
N ASP A 122 0.64 -47.46 34.30
CA ASP A 122 0.29 -46.74 35.54
C ASP A 122 -1.22 -46.67 35.78
N THR A 123 -2.01 -46.62 34.71
CA THR A 123 -3.48 -46.47 34.77
C THR A 123 -4.23 -47.80 34.60
N GLY A 124 -3.52 -48.93 34.46
CA GLY A 124 -4.16 -50.23 34.22
C GLY A 124 -4.86 -50.34 32.86
N GLY A 125 -4.33 -49.67 31.84
CA GLY A 125 -4.84 -49.71 30.47
C GLY A 125 -5.97 -48.73 30.19
N ARG A 126 -5.95 -47.55 30.81
CA ARG A 126 -6.93 -46.46 30.58
C ARG A 126 -6.29 -45.39 29.70
N TRP A 127 -6.98 -45.00 28.63
CA TRP A 127 -6.46 -44.08 27.62
C TRP A 127 -6.95 -42.66 27.87
N MET A 128 -6.03 -41.70 27.78
CA MET A 128 -6.35 -40.30 28.04
C MET A 128 -6.95 -39.62 26.81
N LEU A 129 -7.91 -38.72 27.03
CA LEU A 129 -8.54 -37.91 25.99
C LEU A 129 -7.52 -37.00 25.29
N ALA A 130 -6.57 -36.45 26.04
CA ALA A 130 -5.49 -35.62 25.50
C ALA A 130 -4.74 -36.33 24.36
N TRP A 131 -4.63 -37.66 24.36
CA TRP A 131 -3.95 -38.41 23.31
C TRP A 131 -4.70 -38.43 21.97
N ARG A 132 -5.94 -37.95 21.93
CA ARG A 132 -6.75 -37.75 20.72
C ARG A 132 -6.65 -36.31 20.18
N GLN A 133 -5.87 -35.46 20.85
CA GLN A 133 -5.65 -34.09 20.42
C GLN A 133 -4.47 -34.02 19.43
N PRO A 134 -4.57 -33.21 18.36
CA PRO A 134 -3.48 -33.02 17.39
C PRO A 134 -2.17 -32.55 18.03
N TRP A 135 -2.22 -31.83 19.15
CA TRP A 135 -1.06 -31.22 19.82
C TRP A 135 -0.44 -32.04 20.95
N SER A 136 -0.92 -33.25 21.19
CA SER A 136 -0.30 -34.15 22.16
C SER A 136 0.72 -35.01 21.44
N PHE A 137 2.01 -34.70 21.61
CA PHE A 137 3.13 -35.42 21.00
C PHE A 137 4.17 -35.92 22.01
N ALA A 138 4.20 -35.39 23.23
CA ALA A 138 5.07 -35.85 24.30
C ALA A 138 4.31 -36.10 25.61
N CYS A 139 4.77 -37.09 26.38
CA CYS A 139 4.34 -37.29 27.75
C CYS A 139 5.24 -36.48 28.69
N LEU A 140 4.67 -35.52 29.42
CA LEU A 140 5.42 -34.71 30.40
C LEU A 140 5.79 -35.54 31.65
N ARG A 141 4.95 -36.49 32.05
CA ARG A 141 5.17 -37.33 33.24
C ARG A 141 6.35 -38.30 33.06
N HIS A 142 6.37 -39.02 31.94
CA HIS A 142 7.41 -40.03 31.66
C HIS A 142 8.48 -39.54 30.69
N ARG A 143 8.42 -38.27 30.28
CA ARG A 143 9.41 -37.58 29.43
C ARG A 143 9.75 -38.38 28.18
N CYS A 144 8.74 -38.76 27.40
CA CYS A 144 8.94 -39.53 26.18
C CYS A 144 8.03 -39.06 25.05
N LEU A 145 8.42 -39.34 23.81
CA LEU A 145 7.53 -39.16 22.67
C LEU A 145 6.38 -40.17 22.76
N LEU A 146 5.16 -39.70 22.46
CA LEU A 146 4.02 -40.59 22.38
C LEU A 146 4.15 -41.52 21.17
N LEU A 147 3.64 -42.74 21.32
CA LEU A 147 3.59 -43.71 20.23
C LEU A 147 2.20 -43.71 19.60
N GLU A 148 2.13 -44.00 18.31
CA GLU A 148 0.85 -44.12 17.58
C GLU A 148 0.64 -45.51 16.96
N ARG A 149 1.71 -46.31 16.83
CA ARG A 149 1.70 -47.64 16.22
C ARG A 149 2.24 -48.68 17.18
N CYS A 150 1.70 -49.90 17.07
CA CYS A 150 2.22 -51.05 17.79
C CYS A 150 3.51 -51.54 17.12
N PRO A 151 4.62 -51.75 17.84
CA PRO A 151 5.88 -52.19 17.24
C PRO A 151 5.80 -53.60 16.62
N ALA A 152 4.91 -54.47 17.11
CA ALA A 152 4.78 -55.84 16.62
C ALA A 152 3.91 -56.01 15.37
N CYS A 153 2.95 -55.11 15.11
CA CYS A 153 2.04 -55.24 13.98
C CYS A 153 1.95 -53.98 13.11
N GLU A 154 2.65 -52.91 13.50
CA GLU A 154 2.79 -51.62 12.81
C GLU A 154 1.48 -50.86 12.55
N GLN A 155 0.35 -51.40 12.99
CA GLN A 155 -0.95 -50.75 12.88
C GLN A 155 -1.14 -49.67 13.94
N PHE A 156 -1.89 -48.64 13.59
CA PHE A 156 -2.28 -47.58 14.53
C PHE A 156 -3.04 -48.14 15.72
N VAL A 157 -2.61 -47.79 16.93
CA VAL A 157 -3.25 -48.28 18.15
C VAL A 157 -4.59 -47.60 18.41
N ARG A 158 -5.41 -48.24 19.24
CA ARG A 158 -6.72 -47.73 19.69
C ARG A 158 -7.15 -48.46 20.97
N ALA A 159 -7.97 -47.80 21.78
CA ALA A 159 -8.50 -48.39 23.01
C ALA A 159 -9.40 -49.60 22.73
N GLN A 160 -10.15 -49.56 21.63
CA GLN A 160 -11.20 -50.53 21.29
C GLN A 160 -10.75 -51.72 20.42
N GLY A 161 -11.30 -52.90 20.73
CA GLY A 161 -11.09 -54.17 20.02
C GLY A 161 -11.48 -54.17 18.53
N THR A 162 -10.68 -54.79 17.64
CA THR A 162 -11.32 -55.50 16.49
C THR A 162 -12.02 -56.74 17.05
N ARG A 163 -13.16 -57.17 16.46
CA ARG A 163 -14.03 -58.30 16.88
C ARG A 163 -13.35 -59.69 17.02
N ILE A 164 -12.02 -59.76 16.98
CA ILE A 164 -11.22 -60.97 16.95
C ILE A 164 -10.72 -61.24 18.37
N GLY A 165 -11.30 -62.24 19.06
CA GLY A 165 -10.79 -62.74 20.34
C GLY A 165 -11.55 -62.36 21.62
N GLY A 166 -12.77 -61.82 21.53
CA GLY A 166 -13.62 -61.54 22.72
C GLY A 166 -13.38 -60.16 23.34
N PRO A 167 -13.69 -59.97 24.65
CA PRO A 167 -13.46 -58.71 25.37
C PRO A 167 -12.01 -58.24 25.26
N SER A 168 -11.80 -56.92 25.20
CA SER A 168 -10.45 -56.36 25.16
C SER A 168 -9.68 -56.73 26.44
N LYS A 169 -8.36 -56.91 26.34
CA LYS A 169 -7.47 -57.05 27.50
C LYS A 169 -6.77 -55.71 27.76
N PRO A 170 -6.66 -55.26 29.02
CA PRO A 170 -5.97 -54.00 29.33
C PRO A 170 -4.52 -54.07 28.87
N MET A 171 -3.99 -52.93 28.40
CA MET A 171 -2.59 -52.76 28.01
C MET A 171 -2.12 -53.62 26.81
N LEU A 172 -2.99 -54.45 26.22
CA LEU A 172 -2.64 -55.27 25.05
C LEU A 172 -3.12 -54.62 23.75
N CYS A 173 -2.36 -54.81 22.68
CA CYS A 173 -2.71 -54.35 21.35
C CYS A 173 -4.00 -55.05 20.87
N THR A 174 -5.02 -54.22 20.60
CA THR A 174 -6.38 -54.62 20.23
C THR A 174 -6.57 -54.89 18.73
N ARG A 175 -5.50 -54.74 17.94
CA ARG A 175 -5.49 -54.91 16.49
C ARG A 175 -5.36 -56.38 16.09
N GLY A 176 -5.86 -56.72 14.91
CA GLY A 176 -5.66 -58.04 14.32
C GLY A 176 -4.41 -58.09 13.45
N ARG A 177 -3.61 -59.16 13.59
CA ARG A 177 -2.50 -59.49 12.69
C ARG A 177 -2.77 -60.80 11.97
N HIS A 178 -2.11 -61.01 10.84
CA HIS A 178 -2.15 -62.33 10.19
C HIS A 178 -1.15 -63.26 10.86
N SER A 179 -1.57 -64.48 11.14
CA SER A 179 -0.73 -65.59 11.56
C SER A 179 -0.85 -66.70 10.54
N VAL A 180 0.27 -67.37 10.26
CA VAL A 180 0.28 -68.58 9.44
C VAL A 180 0.12 -69.76 10.39
N GLN A 181 -0.86 -70.62 10.14
CA GLN A 181 -1.07 -71.89 10.85
C GLN A 181 -1.18 -72.98 9.78
N GLY A 182 -0.12 -73.77 9.60
CA GLY A 182 0.03 -74.65 8.43
C GLY A 182 -0.01 -73.84 7.12
N ASP A 183 -0.77 -74.31 6.12
CA ASP A 183 -0.94 -73.60 4.83
C ASP A 183 -1.99 -72.47 4.86
N ARG A 184 -2.65 -72.22 6.01
CA ARG A 184 -3.74 -71.24 6.10
C ARG A 184 -3.30 -69.95 6.79
N ARG A 185 -3.65 -68.81 6.19
CA ARG A 185 -3.46 -67.48 6.75
C ARG A 185 -4.70 -67.08 7.58
N VAL A 186 -4.58 -67.15 8.90
CA VAL A 186 -5.67 -66.82 9.84
C VAL A 186 -5.43 -65.44 10.44
N ARG A 187 -6.50 -64.67 10.71
CA ARG A 187 -6.39 -63.38 11.40
C ARG A 187 -6.57 -63.59 12.91
N VAL A 188 -5.55 -63.24 13.69
CA VAL A 188 -5.52 -63.37 15.16
C VAL A 188 -5.38 -62.00 15.81
N ALA A 189 -5.72 -61.89 17.10
CA ALA A 189 -5.39 -60.68 17.86
C ALA A 189 -3.87 -60.50 17.96
N CYS A 190 -3.38 -59.27 17.85
CA CYS A 190 -1.97 -58.96 17.97
C CYS A 190 -1.47 -59.21 19.40
N GLY A 191 -2.21 -58.72 20.41
CA GLY A 191 -1.95 -59.03 21.81
C GLY A 191 -0.63 -58.50 22.38
N PHE A 192 0.13 -57.72 21.62
CA PHE A 192 1.41 -57.16 22.08
C PHE A 192 1.21 -56.28 23.33
N PRO A 193 2.01 -56.44 24.40
CA PRO A 193 1.92 -55.61 25.60
C PRO A 193 2.40 -54.19 25.29
N LEU A 194 1.46 -53.27 25.09
CA LEU A 194 1.74 -51.88 24.72
C LEU A 194 2.55 -51.14 25.80
N GLY A 195 2.44 -51.53 27.07
CA GLY A 195 3.30 -51.01 28.15
C GLY A 195 4.79 -51.25 27.96
N GLN A 196 5.14 -52.33 27.23
CA GLN A 196 6.52 -52.69 26.90
C GLN A 196 6.98 -52.09 25.55
N ALA A 197 6.16 -51.26 24.90
CA ALA A 197 6.55 -50.65 23.64
C ALA A 197 7.72 -49.66 23.86
N PRO A 198 8.79 -49.70 23.04
CA PRO A 198 9.92 -48.79 23.20
C PRO A 198 9.52 -47.37 22.80
N ALA A 199 9.51 -46.45 23.77
CA ALA A 199 9.28 -45.03 23.55
C ALA A 199 10.60 -44.25 23.61
N HIS A 200 10.78 -43.29 22.71
CA HIS A 200 11.97 -42.44 22.69
C HIS A 200 11.94 -41.47 23.88
N VAL A 201 12.99 -41.51 24.71
CA VAL A 201 13.12 -40.67 25.90
C VAL A 201 13.58 -39.27 25.50
N LEU A 202 12.94 -38.26 26.09
CA LEU A 202 13.22 -36.85 25.87
C LEU A 202 14.04 -36.27 27.04
N PRO A 203 15.00 -35.38 26.78
CA PRO A 203 15.74 -34.68 27.83
C PRO A 203 14.81 -33.85 28.72
N ALA A 204 15.06 -33.82 30.03
CA ALA A 204 14.18 -33.14 30.99
C ALA A 204 14.06 -31.62 30.73
N SER A 205 15.14 -30.99 30.27
CA SER A 205 15.19 -29.58 29.87
C SER A 205 15.10 -29.38 28.34
N GLY A 206 14.64 -30.40 27.60
CA GLY A 206 14.58 -30.37 26.15
C GLY A 206 13.47 -29.45 25.61
N ARG A 207 13.68 -28.89 24.42
CA ARG A 207 12.74 -27.99 23.74
C ARG A 207 11.42 -28.66 23.40
N VAL A 208 11.44 -29.97 23.13
CA VAL A 208 10.19 -30.72 22.85
C VAL A 208 9.26 -30.75 24.06
N LEU A 209 9.79 -30.99 25.27
CA LEU A 209 8.97 -30.99 26.48
C LEU A 209 8.47 -29.58 26.83
N GLN A 210 9.32 -28.56 26.67
CA GLN A 210 8.92 -27.16 26.86
C GLN A 210 7.75 -26.78 25.93
N ALA A 211 7.83 -27.16 24.66
CA ALA A 211 6.77 -26.91 23.69
C ALA A 211 5.47 -27.66 24.05
N GLN A 212 5.55 -28.91 24.52
CA GLN A 212 4.36 -29.63 24.99
C GLN A 212 3.72 -28.95 26.22
N THR A 213 4.53 -28.51 27.18
CA THR A 213 4.06 -27.74 28.35
C THR A 213 3.37 -26.46 27.93
N HIS A 214 3.98 -25.70 27.01
CA HIS A 214 3.41 -24.46 26.51
C HIS A 214 2.06 -24.69 25.81
N VAL A 215 1.97 -25.69 24.93
CA VAL A 215 0.71 -25.98 24.24
C VAL A 215 -0.37 -26.45 25.22
N ASN A 216 -0.03 -27.27 26.23
CA ASN A 216 -1.01 -27.64 27.26
C ASN A 216 -1.57 -26.40 27.98
N ALA A 217 -0.70 -25.46 28.38
CA ALA A 217 -1.13 -24.21 29.00
C ALA A 217 -2.04 -23.37 28.08
N LEU A 218 -1.76 -23.33 26.77
CA LEU A 218 -2.65 -22.68 25.81
C LEU A 218 -4.00 -23.38 25.73
N LEU A 219 -4.02 -24.71 25.66
CA LEU A 219 -5.25 -25.49 25.59
C LEU A 219 -6.12 -25.31 26.84
N ASP A 220 -5.52 -25.26 28.02
CA ASP A 220 -6.22 -25.01 29.28
C ASP A 220 -6.80 -23.59 29.31
N GLY A 221 -6.05 -22.60 28.82
CA GLY A 221 -6.47 -21.20 28.73
C GLY A 221 -7.60 -20.93 27.71
N LEU A 222 -7.76 -21.78 26.69
CA LEU A 222 -8.79 -21.60 25.64
C LEU A 222 -10.21 -21.58 26.19
N PHE A 223 -10.49 -22.32 27.26
CA PHE A 223 -11.81 -22.36 27.87
C PHE A 223 -12.17 -21.04 28.58
N ALA A 224 -11.17 -20.25 28.99
CA ALA A 224 -11.37 -18.94 29.59
C ALA A 224 -11.31 -17.79 28.55
N GLN A 225 -10.37 -17.87 27.60
CA GLN A 225 -10.16 -16.84 26.57
C GLN A 225 -9.83 -17.51 25.21
N PRO A 226 -10.84 -17.78 24.35
CA PRO A 226 -10.64 -18.56 23.13
C PRO A 226 -9.85 -17.81 22.05
N GLU A 227 -10.11 -16.51 21.84
CA GLU A 227 -9.52 -15.74 20.73
C GLU A 227 -7.97 -15.63 20.80
N PRO A 228 -7.35 -15.23 21.94
CA PRO A 228 -5.89 -15.13 22.00
C PRO A 228 -5.21 -16.50 21.86
N GLY A 229 -5.73 -17.53 22.53
CA GLY A 229 -5.14 -18.88 22.48
C GLY A 229 -5.20 -19.50 21.08
N GLN A 230 -6.31 -19.29 20.34
CA GLN A 230 -6.44 -19.75 18.96
C GLN A 230 -5.42 -19.09 18.03
N ALA A 231 -5.23 -17.77 18.15
CA ALA A 231 -4.25 -17.04 17.36
C ALA A 231 -2.83 -17.55 17.62
N GLN A 232 -2.50 -17.90 18.87
CA GLN A 232 -1.19 -18.47 19.20
C GLN A 232 -0.97 -19.85 18.58
N LEU A 233 -1.95 -20.74 18.68
CA LEU A 233 -1.84 -22.08 18.12
C LEU A 233 -1.81 -22.06 16.57
N GLN A 234 -2.49 -21.11 15.94
CA GLN A 234 -2.43 -20.85 14.50
C GLN A 234 -1.04 -20.38 14.05
N ASP A 235 -0.36 -19.57 14.86
CA ASP A 235 1.03 -19.17 14.62
C ASP A 235 2.00 -20.33 14.79
N LEU A 236 1.85 -21.13 15.86
CA LEU A 236 2.66 -22.33 16.06
C LEU A 236 2.54 -23.31 14.90
N TYR A 237 1.33 -23.47 14.37
CA TYR A 237 1.10 -24.26 13.17
C TYR A 237 1.81 -23.64 11.96
N SER A 238 1.62 -22.34 11.74
CA SER A 238 2.15 -21.60 10.60
C SER A 238 3.68 -21.60 10.54
N LEU A 239 4.35 -21.47 11.68
CA LEU A 239 5.80 -21.58 11.82
C LEU A 239 6.23 -23.04 11.70
N GLY A 240 5.57 -23.96 12.40
CA GLY A 240 6.01 -25.34 12.52
C GLY A 240 6.01 -26.10 11.20
N TRP A 241 5.01 -25.90 10.33
CA TRP A 241 5.03 -26.55 9.01
C TRP A 241 6.12 -25.97 8.10
N ARG A 242 6.45 -24.68 8.23
CA ARG A 242 7.54 -24.04 7.48
C ARG A 242 8.90 -24.53 7.97
N SER A 243 9.07 -24.73 9.27
CA SER A 243 10.26 -25.37 9.82
C SER A 243 10.45 -26.77 9.24
N LEU A 244 9.39 -27.58 9.18
CA LEU A 244 9.43 -28.92 8.57
C LEU A 244 9.76 -28.87 7.07
N ALA A 245 9.18 -27.93 6.33
CA ALA A 245 9.52 -27.73 4.93
C ALA A 245 11.00 -27.32 4.77
N GLY A 246 11.51 -26.49 5.67
CA GLY A 246 12.92 -26.11 5.76
C GLY A 246 13.86 -27.29 5.94
N LEU A 247 13.52 -28.22 6.83
CA LEU A 247 14.27 -29.48 7.01
C LEU A 247 14.37 -30.29 5.71
N ALA A 248 13.32 -30.26 4.88
CA ALA A 248 13.26 -30.97 3.62
C ALA A 248 14.15 -30.33 2.53
N THR A 249 14.19 -28.99 2.52
CA THR A 249 14.75 -28.23 1.38
C THR A 249 16.10 -27.60 1.66
N ASP A 250 16.43 -27.31 2.92
CA ASP A 250 17.60 -26.52 3.28
C ASP A 250 18.05 -26.73 4.72
N LEU A 251 18.39 -27.99 5.05
CA LEU A 251 18.97 -28.32 6.35
C LEU A 251 20.37 -27.72 6.54
N GLY A 252 21.12 -27.49 5.46
CA GLY A 252 22.52 -27.03 5.53
C GLY A 252 22.67 -25.60 6.07
N SER A 253 21.68 -24.73 5.86
CA SER A 253 21.66 -23.37 6.41
C SER A 253 20.94 -23.27 7.76
N ALA A 254 20.42 -24.38 8.30
CA ALA A 254 19.58 -24.38 9.48
C ALA A 254 20.35 -23.93 10.74
N PRO A 255 19.76 -23.09 11.60
CA PRO A 255 20.39 -22.70 12.87
C PRO A 255 20.62 -23.89 13.82
N GLN A 256 21.57 -23.76 14.75
CA GLN A 256 21.97 -24.83 15.68
C GLN A 256 20.78 -25.43 16.46
N VAL A 257 19.79 -24.62 16.82
CA VAL A 257 18.60 -25.09 17.53
C VAL A 257 17.79 -26.13 16.73
N VAL A 258 17.84 -26.07 15.39
CA VAL A 258 17.20 -27.06 14.53
C VAL A 258 17.85 -28.43 14.72
N HIS A 259 19.18 -28.47 14.73
CA HIS A 259 19.93 -29.70 14.96
C HIS A 259 19.73 -30.25 16.38
N GLN A 260 19.70 -29.37 17.39
CA GLN A 260 19.41 -29.78 18.78
C GLN A 260 18.03 -30.46 18.90
N VAL A 261 16.99 -29.90 18.30
CA VAL A 261 15.64 -30.50 18.32
C VAL A 261 15.61 -31.84 17.56
N LEU A 262 16.37 -31.98 16.47
CA LEU A 262 16.51 -33.26 15.77
C LEU A 262 17.20 -34.30 16.66
N GLU A 263 18.30 -33.95 17.32
CA GLU A 263 19.02 -34.82 18.27
C GLU A 263 18.12 -35.24 19.43
N GLU A 264 17.37 -34.31 20.04
CA GLU A 264 16.40 -34.59 21.12
C GLU A 264 15.38 -35.66 20.71
N THR A 265 15.03 -35.72 19.42
CA THR A 265 14.04 -36.66 18.88
C THR A 265 14.66 -37.90 18.24
N GLY A 266 15.98 -38.11 18.36
CA GLY A 266 16.68 -39.30 17.90
C GLY A 266 17.45 -39.14 16.59
N GLY A 267 17.78 -37.91 16.18
CA GLY A 267 18.74 -37.56 15.13
C GLY A 267 18.27 -37.76 13.68
N ALA A 268 17.32 -38.66 13.44
CA ALA A 268 16.78 -38.91 12.10
C ALA A 268 15.79 -37.83 11.66
N LEU A 269 15.83 -37.48 10.37
CA LEU A 269 14.87 -36.59 9.74
C LEU A 269 13.43 -37.13 9.85
N PRO A 270 12.42 -36.26 9.98
CA PRO A 270 11.04 -36.69 10.04
C PRO A 270 10.61 -37.41 8.75
N ILE A 271 9.74 -38.42 8.87
CA ILE A 271 9.24 -39.19 7.71
C ILE A 271 8.41 -38.30 6.78
N GLN A 272 7.73 -37.29 7.32
CA GLN A 272 6.93 -36.31 6.59
C GLN A 272 7.54 -34.91 6.70
N THR A 273 8.44 -34.58 5.78
CA THR A 273 9.06 -33.25 5.70
C THR A 273 8.34 -32.30 4.74
N HIS A 274 7.60 -32.84 3.77
CA HIS A 274 6.81 -32.07 2.81
C HIS A 274 5.32 -32.11 3.18
N ALA A 275 4.79 -31.10 3.89
CA ALA A 275 3.44 -30.53 3.73
C ALA A 275 2.85 -29.93 5.02
N GLN A 276 1.84 -29.07 4.82
CA GLN A 276 0.79 -28.67 5.77
C GLN A 276 0.01 -29.84 6.42
N GLY A 277 0.37 -31.10 6.11
CA GLY A 277 -0.35 -32.31 6.49
C GLY A 277 0.48 -33.32 7.32
N ALA A 278 1.64 -32.92 7.87
CA ALA A 278 2.42 -33.79 8.76
C ALA A 278 1.56 -34.24 9.96
N THR A 279 1.35 -35.55 10.09
CA THR A 279 0.43 -36.14 11.08
C THR A 279 1.09 -37.05 12.11
N ASP A 280 2.32 -37.49 11.83
CA ASP A 280 3.08 -38.35 12.75
C ASP A 280 3.59 -37.56 13.97
N VAL A 281 3.74 -38.27 15.08
CA VAL A 281 4.10 -37.66 16.38
C VAL A 281 5.43 -36.91 16.31
N ARG A 282 6.43 -37.46 15.63
CA ARG A 282 7.78 -36.90 15.58
C ARG A 282 7.79 -35.57 14.81
N SER A 283 7.19 -35.52 13.63
CA SER A 283 7.09 -34.28 12.84
C SER A 283 6.31 -33.20 13.59
N ILE A 284 5.26 -33.59 14.33
CA ILE A 284 4.49 -32.66 15.16
C ILE A 284 5.35 -32.11 16.30
N ALA A 285 6.10 -32.97 16.99
CA ALA A 285 7.01 -32.58 18.05
C ALA A 285 8.08 -31.59 17.55
N ILE A 286 8.79 -31.94 16.48
CA ILE A 286 9.87 -31.11 15.89
C ILE A 286 9.31 -29.76 15.45
N GLY A 287 8.26 -29.77 14.62
CA GLY A 287 7.69 -28.52 14.09
C GLY A 287 7.15 -27.61 15.19
N THR A 288 6.52 -28.18 16.23
CA THR A 288 5.98 -27.39 17.34
C THR A 288 7.08 -26.86 18.25
N ALA A 289 8.13 -27.63 18.50
CA ALA A 289 9.29 -27.17 19.27
C ALA A 289 10.01 -26.01 18.58
N LEU A 290 10.27 -26.11 17.27
CA LEU A 290 10.88 -25.03 16.50
C LEU A 290 9.97 -23.80 16.41
N ALA A 291 8.66 -24.00 16.22
CA ALA A 291 7.70 -22.91 16.22
C ALA A 291 7.65 -22.17 17.57
N HIS A 292 7.69 -22.89 18.68
CA HIS A 292 7.67 -22.31 20.02
C HIS A 292 8.91 -21.44 20.28
N VAL A 293 10.08 -21.87 19.81
CA VAL A 293 11.33 -21.09 19.92
C VAL A 293 11.33 -19.86 19.00
N ALA A 294 10.73 -20.00 17.81
CA ALA A 294 10.67 -18.94 16.80
C ALA A 294 9.53 -17.93 17.02
N ASP A 295 8.61 -18.19 17.94
CA ASP A 295 7.44 -17.33 18.17
C ASP A 295 7.89 -15.92 18.58
N PRO A 296 7.53 -14.87 17.83
CA PRO A 296 8.04 -13.52 18.07
C PRO A 296 7.37 -12.80 19.27
N ARG A 297 6.58 -13.47 20.12
CA ARG A 297 5.89 -12.86 21.26
C ARG A 297 6.64 -13.10 22.59
N PRO A 298 7.10 -12.07 23.33
CA PRO A 298 7.22 -10.64 22.94
C PRO A 298 8.41 -10.37 22.01
N THR A 299 9.41 -11.25 22.03
CA THR A 299 10.57 -11.30 21.13
C THR A 299 10.93 -12.76 20.88
N PRO A 300 11.37 -13.15 19.67
CA PRO A 300 11.74 -14.53 19.40
C PRO A 300 12.94 -14.93 20.27
N ALA A 301 12.87 -16.11 20.90
CA ALA A 301 13.97 -16.63 21.71
C ALA A 301 15.21 -16.94 20.86
N ASP A 302 15.01 -17.26 19.58
CA ASP A 302 16.07 -17.36 18.57
C ASP A 302 15.69 -16.58 17.30
N PRO A 303 16.18 -15.33 17.14
CA PRO A 303 15.92 -14.53 15.95
C PRO A 303 16.44 -15.19 14.65
N LYS A 304 17.52 -15.97 14.71
CA LYS A 304 18.06 -16.64 13.51
C LYS A 304 17.13 -17.74 13.02
N LEU A 305 16.50 -18.48 13.94
CA LEU A 305 15.49 -19.47 13.59
C LEU A 305 14.28 -18.81 12.94
N PHE A 306 13.81 -17.69 13.50
CA PHE A 306 12.69 -16.95 12.93
C PHE A 306 13.00 -16.48 11.51
N GLU A 307 14.17 -15.86 11.29
CA GLU A 307 14.60 -15.40 9.97
C GLU A 307 14.75 -16.55 8.96
N TRP A 308 15.34 -17.68 9.38
CA TRP A 308 15.43 -18.87 8.53
C TRP A 308 14.05 -19.37 8.07
N ILE A 309 13.05 -19.37 8.97
CA ILE A 309 11.66 -19.73 8.64
C ILE A 309 11.04 -18.75 7.63
N LEU A 310 11.30 -17.45 7.76
CA LEU A 310 10.82 -16.43 6.82
C LEU A 310 11.44 -16.65 5.42
N GLU A 311 12.74 -16.91 5.34
CA GLU A 311 13.44 -17.20 4.09
C GLU A 311 12.94 -18.47 3.40
N ILE A 312 12.64 -19.52 4.17
CA ILE A 312 11.99 -20.72 3.63
C ILE A 312 10.61 -20.38 3.06
N SER A 313 9.80 -19.61 3.79
CA SER A 313 8.48 -19.19 3.31
C SER A 313 8.57 -18.42 1.99
N ASP A 314 9.57 -17.55 1.86
CA ASP A 314 9.80 -16.77 0.64
C ASP A 314 10.23 -17.65 -0.53
N ARG A 315 11.14 -18.60 -0.30
CA ARG A 315 11.55 -19.57 -1.33
C ARG A 315 10.39 -20.45 -1.79
N LEU A 316 9.58 -20.96 -0.86
CA LEU A 316 8.40 -21.76 -1.17
C LEU A 316 7.38 -20.96 -1.99
N SER A 317 7.12 -19.70 -1.60
CA SER A 317 6.20 -18.82 -2.34
C SER A 317 6.74 -18.48 -3.73
N THR A 318 8.05 -18.28 -3.85
CA THR A 318 8.72 -17.98 -5.12
C THR A 318 8.72 -19.18 -6.06
N ALA A 319 8.90 -20.39 -5.54
CA ALA A 319 8.85 -21.62 -6.32
C ALA A 319 7.45 -21.91 -6.87
N LEU A 320 6.39 -21.57 -6.12
CA LEU A 320 5.00 -21.80 -6.53
C LEU A 320 4.46 -20.73 -7.49
N ASP A 321 4.65 -19.44 -7.16
CA ASP A 321 3.98 -18.31 -7.82
C ASP A 321 4.95 -17.33 -8.51
N GLY A 322 6.25 -17.67 -8.58
CA GLY A 322 7.30 -16.77 -9.07
C GLY A 322 7.64 -15.65 -8.07
N PRO A 323 8.52 -14.69 -8.44
CA PRO A 323 9.02 -13.64 -7.55
C PRO A 323 7.99 -12.53 -7.27
N ASN A 324 6.70 -12.85 -7.22
CA ASN A 324 5.63 -11.90 -6.98
C ASN A 324 5.55 -11.56 -5.48
N PRO A 325 5.75 -10.31 -5.07
CA PRO A 325 5.67 -9.97 -3.64
C PRO A 325 4.26 -10.16 -3.05
N SER A 326 3.21 -10.12 -3.88
CA SER A 326 1.84 -10.39 -3.41
C SER A 326 1.63 -11.85 -3.00
N SER A 327 2.28 -12.82 -3.65
CA SER A 327 2.14 -14.24 -3.27
C SER A 327 2.81 -14.50 -1.93
N ARG A 328 4.02 -13.95 -1.72
CA ARG A 328 4.74 -13.96 -0.44
C ARG A 328 3.89 -13.38 0.70
N ALA A 329 3.24 -12.24 0.50
CA ALA A 329 2.34 -11.64 1.49
C ALA A 329 1.10 -12.52 1.76
N ILE A 330 0.47 -13.08 0.71
CA ILE A 330 -0.70 -13.96 0.81
C ILE A 330 -0.38 -15.26 1.56
N ALA A 331 0.87 -15.74 1.53
CA ALA A 331 1.30 -16.95 2.23
C ALA A 331 1.10 -16.84 3.76
N TRP A 332 1.08 -15.63 4.30
CA TRP A 332 0.89 -15.34 5.72
C TRP A 332 -0.57 -15.01 6.10
N ARG A 333 -1.51 -15.08 5.16
CA ARG A 333 -2.94 -14.76 5.40
C ARG A 333 -3.62 -15.59 6.50
N LYS A 334 -3.07 -16.78 6.78
CA LYS A 334 -3.56 -17.72 7.78
C LYS A 334 -2.73 -17.69 9.06
N ALA A 335 -1.80 -16.75 9.21
CA ALA A 335 -1.16 -16.49 10.50
C ALA A 335 -2.01 -15.48 11.29
N SER A 336 -1.74 -15.34 12.58
CA SER A 336 -2.31 -14.25 13.36
C SER A 336 -1.87 -12.89 12.79
N PRO A 337 -2.63 -11.81 13.06
CA PRO A 337 -2.21 -10.46 12.66
C PRO A 337 -0.81 -10.09 13.15
N HIS A 338 -0.41 -10.58 14.34
CA HIS A 338 0.91 -10.34 14.91
C HIS A 338 2.01 -10.96 14.06
N LEU A 339 1.96 -12.29 13.83
CA LEU A 339 2.98 -13.00 13.05
C LEU A 339 2.99 -12.55 11.59
N ALA A 340 1.82 -12.34 10.98
CA ALA A 340 1.72 -11.81 9.63
C ALA A 340 2.37 -10.41 9.53
N GLY A 341 2.23 -9.58 10.57
CA GLY A 341 2.81 -8.25 10.63
C GLY A 341 4.33 -8.26 10.52
N TYR A 342 5.01 -9.14 11.28
CA TYR A 342 6.47 -9.32 11.20
C TYR A 342 6.93 -9.76 9.80
N ALA A 343 6.26 -10.77 9.23
CA ALA A 343 6.60 -11.26 7.90
C ALA A 343 6.43 -10.18 6.83
N LEU A 344 5.39 -9.34 6.95
CA LEU A 344 5.13 -8.24 6.03
C LEU A 344 6.13 -7.09 6.21
N ALA A 345 6.52 -6.76 7.44
CA ALA A 345 7.54 -5.75 7.72
C ALA A 345 8.87 -6.08 7.04
N ARG A 346 9.31 -7.35 7.11
CA ARG A 346 10.54 -7.83 6.45
C ARG A 346 10.52 -7.59 4.93
N MET A 347 9.34 -7.68 4.32
CA MET A 347 9.19 -7.52 2.87
C MET A 347 9.12 -6.06 2.41
N ASP A 348 8.97 -5.08 3.32
CA ASP A 348 8.65 -3.69 2.96
C ASP A 348 9.63 -3.08 1.94
N ALA A 349 10.93 -3.37 2.07
CA ALA A 349 11.98 -2.86 1.19
C ALA A 349 11.88 -3.40 -0.26
N ASP A 350 11.28 -4.56 -0.46
CA ASP A 350 11.12 -5.21 -1.76
C ASP A 350 9.85 -4.74 -2.51
N LEU A 351 8.99 -3.97 -1.83
CA LEU A 351 7.62 -3.68 -2.28
C LEU A 351 7.48 -2.31 -2.95
N THR A 352 6.64 -2.25 -3.98
CA THR A 352 6.19 -0.97 -4.57
C THR A 352 5.28 -0.23 -3.59
N LEU A 353 5.20 1.11 -3.66
CA LEU A 353 4.28 1.93 -2.86
C LEU A 353 2.85 1.36 -2.77
N ILE A 354 2.27 0.95 -3.89
CA ILE A 354 0.91 0.37 -3.93
C ILE A 354 0.83 -0.90 -3.08
N SER A 355 1.85 -1.77 -3.18
CA SER A 355 1.89 -3.01 -2.41
C SER A 355 2.12 -2.73 -0.92
N ARG A 356 3.00 -1.78 -0.59
CA ARG A 356 3.26 -1.33 0.78
C ARG A 356 2.01 -0.80 1.45
N VAL A 357 1.23 0.02 0.74
CA VAL A 357 -0.09 0.49 1.19
C VAL A 357 -1.08 -0.66 1.32
N ARG A 358 -1.22 -1.49 0.28
CA ARG A 358 -2.22 -2.58 0.26
C ARG A 358 -2.05 -3.57 1.41
N TYR A 359 -0.80 -3.91 1.73
CA TYR A 359 -0.46 -4.86 2.79
C TYR A 359 -0.11 -4.18 4.11
N GLY A 360 -0.07 -2.84 4.16
CA GLY A 360 0.25 -2.06 5.36
C GLY A 360 1.66 -2.30 5.89
N THR A 361 2.62 -2.71 5.04
CA THR A 361 3.96 -3.17 5.47
C THR A 361 4.82 -2.07 6.09
N ALA A 362 4.55 -0.82 5.74
CA ALA A 362 5.25 0.36 6.26
C ALA A 362 4.63 0.91 7.55
N ALA A 363 3.48 0.39 8.00
CA ALA A 363 2.86 0.83 9.24
C ALA A 363 3.67 0.32 10.45
N PRO A 364 3.68 1.03 11.59
CA PRO A 364 4.35 0.55 12.81
C PRO A 364 3.83 -0.82 13.28
N HIS A 365 2.56 -1.08 13.00
CA HIS A 365 1.90 -2.36 13.27
C HIS A 365 1.29 -2.89 11.96
N PRO A 366 2.07 -3.57 11.10
CA PRO A 366 1.57 -4.07 9.84
C PRO A 366 0.42 -5.03 10.09
N TYR A 367 -0.68 -4.79 9.40
CA TYR A 367 -1.94 -5.47 9.64
C TYR A 367 -2.54 -5.92 8.33
N PHE A 368 -2.62 -7.24 8.14
CA PHE A 368 -3.28 -7.81 6.98
C PHE A 368 -4.65 -8.36 7.35
N LYS A 369 -5.68 -7.54 7.15
CA LYS A 369 -7.08 -7.97 7.16
C LYS A 369 -7.63 -7.90 5.76
N ARG A 370 -8.26 -8.99 5.30
CA ARG A 370 -9.02 -8.97 4.07
C ARG A 370 -10.42 -8.41 4.36
N LEU A 371 -10.70 -7.23 3.82
CA LEU A 371 -12.03 -6.63 3.98
C LEU A 371 -13.10 -7.38 3.17
N THR A 372 -14.29 -7.46 3.75
CA THR A 372 -15.51 -7.88 3.04
C THR A 372 -15.99 -6.76 2.11
N GLN A 373 -16.84 -7.08 1.14
CA GLN A 373 -17.43 -6.07 0.25
C GLN A 373 -18.21 -5.00 1.01
N GLU A 374 -18.85 -5.37 2.12
CA GLU A 374 -19.58 -4.45 2.97
C GLU A 374 -18.63 -3.48 3.70
N GLN A 375 -17.52 -3.99 4.25
CA GLN A 375 -16.50 -3.14 4.87
C GLN A 375 -15.86 -2.18 3.87
N ILE A 376 -15.62 -2.62 2.63
CA ILE A 376 -15.10 -1.77 1.54
C ILE A 376 -16.06 -0.61 1.26
N ARG A 377 -17.38 -0.88 1.20
CA ARG A 377 -18.39 0.17 0.97
C ARG A 377 -18.47 1.16 2.14
N ARG A 378 -18.42 0.67 3.39
CA ARG A 378 -18.38 1.52 4.58
C ARG A 378 -17.16 2.45 4.60
N ARG A 379 -15.98 1.94 4.20
CA ARG A 379 -14.79 2.78 4.05
C ARG A 379 -14.97 3.84 2.97
N ALA A 380 -15.52 3.48 1.81
CA ALA A 380 -15.80 4.44 0.73
C ALA A 380 -16.82 5.53 1.15
N ALA A 381 -17.80 5.17 1.99
CA ALA A 381 -18.75 6.10 2.58
C ALA A 381 -18.09 7.07 3.57
N SER A 382 -17.07 6.62 4.29
CA SER A 382 -16.32 7.43 5.26
C SER A 382 -15.30 8.38 4.63
N LEU A 383 -15.12 8.35 3.30
CA LEU A 383 -14.07 9.08 2.59
C LEU A 383 -14.62 10.18 1.68
N PRO A 384 -14.08 11.42 1.78
CA PRO A 384 -14.29 12.44 0.76
C PRO A 384 -13.50 12.10 -0.53
N ASP A 385 -13.90 12.71 -1.64
CA ASP A 385 -13.23 12.51 -2.94
C ASP A 385 -11.79 13.08 -2.99
N LYS A 386 -11.48 14.02 -2.08
CA LYS A 386 -10.18 14.67 -1.87
C LYS A 386 -9.81 14.55 -0.39
N LEU A 387 -8.57 14.14 -0.09
CA LEU A 387 -8.08 13.97 1.28
C LEU A 387 -8.33 15.22 2.12
N TRP A 388 -8.59 15.04 3.42
CA TRP A 388 -8.82 16.11 4.37
C TRP A 388 -7.69 17.14 4.39
N PRO A 389 -8.02 18.44 4.57
CA PRO A 389 -7.04 19.53 4.54
C PRO A 389 -5.87 19.39 5.51
N SER A 390 -6.11 19.05 6.78
CA SER A 390 -5.05 18.92 7.80
C SER A 390 -4.11 17.75 7.48
N TRP A 391 -4.64 16.62 7.02
CA TRP A 391 -3.84 15.47 6.58
C TRP A 391 -3.09 15.74 5.28
N THR A 392 -3.69 16.51 4.38
CA THR A 392 -3.01 17.00 3.18
C THR A 392 -1.85 17.92 3.57
N MET A 393 -2.03 18.79 4.56
CA MET A 393 -1.01 19.71 5.03
C MET A 393 0.20 18.96 5.61
N ARG A 394 -0.04 17.88 6.36
CA ARG A 394 1.00 17.00 6.92
C ARG A 394 1.76 16.22 5.85
N LEU A 395 1.04 15.70 4.86
CA LEU A 395 1.61 14.84 3.83
C LEU A 395 2.17 15.61 2.62
N LEU A 396 1.70 16.80 2.28
CA LEU A 396 2.18 17.49 1.08
C LEU A 396 3.57 18.11 1.31
N THR A 397 4.57 17.72 0.52
CA THR A 397 5.90 18.33 0.64
C THR A 397 5.90 19.77 0.12
N PRO A 398 6.71 20.69 0.69
CA PRO A 398 6.86 22.05 0.18
C PRO A 398 7.24 22.14 -1.31
N SER A 399 8.03 21.19 -1.82
CA SER A 399 8.45 21.13 -3.23
C SER A 399 7.30 20.79 -4.18
N LEU A 400 6.27 20.07 -3.71
CA LEU A 400 5.07 19.73 -4.46
C LEU A 400 3.91 20.72 -4.22
N ALA A 401 4.10 21.68 -3.31
CA ALA A 401 3.06 22.60 -2.82
C ALA A 401 2.73 23.72 -3.82
N ASN A 402 2.13 23.37 -4.96
CA ASN A 402 1.48 24.29 -5.88
C ASN A 402 -0.01 23.95 -6.05
N GLY A 403 -0.85 24.94 -6.37
CA GLY A 403 -2.31 24.78 -6.35
C GLY A 403 -2.87 23.71 -7.30
N ARG A 404 -2.21 23.42 -8.44
CA ARG A 404 -2.66 22.34 -9.36
C ARG A 404 -2.16 20.96 -8.95
N SER A 405 -1.04 20.88 -8.24
CA SER A 405 -0.47 19.63 -7.72
C SER A 405 -1.16 19.19 -6.43
N SER A 406 -1.61 20.13 -5.59
CA SER A 406 -2.30 19.83 -4.32
C SER A 406 -3.59 19.04 -4.52
N ASP A 407 -4.51 19.50 -5.38
CA ASP A 407 -5.77 18.76 -5.64
C ASP A 407 -5.53 17.35 -6.19
N LYS A 408 -4.53 17.19 -7.05
CA LYS A 408 -4.15 15.88 -7.60
C LYS A 408 -3.61 14.96 -6.52
N PHE A 409 -2.79 15.51 -5.61
CA PHE A 409 -2.28 14.78 -4.45
C PHE A 409 -3.44 14.32 -3.55
N ARG A 410 -4.37 15.23 -3.23
CA ARG A 410 -5.54 14.94 -2.38
C ARG A 410 -6.40 13.81 -2.95
N ARG A 411 -6.70 13.83 -4.25
CA ARG A 411 -7.47 12.76 -4.92
C ARG A 411 -6.72 11.43 -4.90
N ALA A 412 -5.42 11.46 -5.17
CA ALA A 412 -4.57 10.27 -5.16
C ALA A 412 -4.50 9.64 -3.76
N ALA A 413 -4.30 10.46 -2.73
CA ALA A 413 -4.24 9.99 -1.34
C ALA A 413 -5.58 9.41 -0.85
N SER A 414 -6.72 10.04 -1.16
CA SER A 414 -8.05 9.43 -0.89
C SER A 414 -8.22 8.08 -1.60
N THR A 415 -7.72 7.96 -2.83
CA THR A 415 -7.77 6.68 -3.56
C THR A 415 -6.88 5.62 -2.92
N LEU A 416 -5.69 6.01 -2.44
CA LEU A 416 -4.78 5.10 -1.74
C LEU A 416 -5.39 4.57 -0.43
N LEU A 417 -6.20 5.34 0.30
CA LEU A 417 -6.93 4.88 1.50
C LEU A 417 -7.90 3.73 1.23
N MET A 418 -8.33 3.51 -0.03
CA MET A 418 -9.18 2.37 -0.40
C MET A 418 -8.42 1.05 -0.61
N LEU A 419 -7.08 1.09 -0.67
CA LEU A 419 -6.28 -0.10 -1.02
C LEU A 419 -5.97 -1.03 0.17
N PRO A 420 -5.67 -0.55 1.39
CA PRO A 420 -5.31 -1.42 2.51
C PRO A 420 -6.36 -2.51 2.77
N GLY A 421 -5.94 -3.77 2.74
CA GLY A 421 -6.83 -4.92 3.00
C GLY A 421 -7.80 -5.28 1.86
N THR A 422 -7.73 -4.62 0.71
CA THR A 422 -8.62 -4.89 -0.44
C THR A 422 -7.88 -5.51 -1.62
N ARG A 423 -8.62 -6.01 -2.60
CA ARG A 423 -8.10 -6.36 -3.95
C ARG A 423 -8.45 -5.32 -5.00
N LEU A 424 -8.94 -4.15 -4.59
CA LEU A 424 -9.31 -3.09 -5.52
C LEU A 424 -8.08 -2.56 -6.24
N ASP A 425 -8.16 -2.44 -7.55
CA ASP A 425 -7.23 -1.64 -8.31
C ASP A 425 -7.62 -0.16 -8.27
N TYR A 426 -6.74 0.70 -8.79
CA TYR A 426 -6.93 2.15 -8.75
C TYR A 426 -8.26 2.60 -9.38
N ASN A 427 -8.63 2.06 -10.54
CA ASN A 427 -9.85 2.49 -11.25
C ASN A 427 -11.14 2.13 -10.47
N PRO A 428 -11.33 0.87 -10.00
CA PRO A 428 -12.43 0.54 -9.10
C PRO A 428 -12.48 1.41 -7.83
N ALA A 429 -11.32 1.71 -7.23
CA ALA A 429 -11.26 2.58 -6.05
C ALA A 429 -11.72 4.01 -6.36
N THR A 430 -11.31 4.59 -7.50
CA THR A 430 -11.77 5.93 -7.91
C THR A 430 -13.27 5.97 -8.20
N ALA A 431 -13.84 4.88 -8.75
CA ALA A 431 -15.27 4.80 -9.03
C ALA A 431 -16.11 4.79 -7.75
N LEU A 432 -15.65 4.12 -6.68
CA LEU A 432 -16.34 4.13 -5.38
C LEU A 432 -16.33 5.50 -4.70
N LEU A 433 -15.40 6.37 -5.07
CA LEU A 433 -15.29 7.74 -4.56
C LEU A 433 -15.94 8.78 -5.49
N ASP A 434 -16.65 8.35 -6.54
CA ASP A 434 -17.20 9.19 -7.62
C ASP A 434 -16.19 10.18 -8.22
N GLN A 435 -14.90 9.83 -8.17
CA GLN A 435 -13.89 10.61 -8.87
C GLN A 435 -14.06 10.38 -10.36
N LYS A 436 -14.04 11.45 -11.17
CA LYS A 436 -13.99 11.37 -12.64
C LYS A 436 -12.53 11.44 -13.10
N PRO A 437 -11.76 10.34 -13.12
CA PRO A 437 -10.40 10.41 -13.62
C PRO A 437 -10.43 10.60 -15.13
N ALA A 438 -9.85 11.68 -15.64
CA ALA A 438 -9.30 11.61 -16.98
C ALA A 438 -8.15 10.58 -16.93
N ASP A 439 -8.10 9.61 -17.85
CA ASP A 439 -7.07 8.55 -17.89
C ASP A 439 -5.62 9.08 -17.79
N ARG A 440 -5.39 10.33 -18.25
CA ARG A 440 -4.11 11.04 -18.17
C ARG A 440 -3.71 11.47 -16.75
N ASP A 441 -4.65 11.57 -15.82
CA ASP A 441 -4.41 12.04 -14.45
C ASP A 441 -3.92 10.93 -13.52
N ARG A 442 -4.28 9.67 -13.76
CA ARG A 442 -3.69 8.51 -13.06
C ARG A 442 -2.17 8.48 -13.23
N VAL A 443 -1.68 8.52 -14.48
CA VAL A 443 -0.24 8.47 -14.78
C VAL A 443 0.52 9.66 -14.20
N LYS A 444 -0.12 10.83 -14.11
CA LYS A 444 0.49 12.04 -13.53
C LYS A 444 0.49 12.03 -12.01
N ALA A 445 -0.57 11.50 -11.39
CA ALA A 445 -0.65 11.32 -9.94
C ALA A 445 0.44 10.35 -9.46
N PHE A 446 0.60 9.20 -10.12
CA PHE A 446 1.67 8.26 -9.78
C PHE A 446 3.07 8.82 -10.07
N ARG A 447 3.29 9.52 -11.19
CA ARG A 447 4.59 10.19 -11.44
C ARG A 447 4.95 11.26 -10.40
N MET A 448 3.96 11.85 -9.75
CA MET A 448 4.20 12.80 -8.66
C MET A 448 4.64 12.09 -7.39
N LEU A 449 4.16 10.86 -7.17
CA LEU A 449 4.56 9.99 -6.06
C LEU A 449 5.94 9.36 -6.28
N ASP A 450 6.40 9.19 -7.54
CA ASP A 450 7.74 8.66 -7.87
C ASP A 450 8.91 9.45 -7.22
N ASN A 451 8.69 10.72 -6.85
CA ASN A 451 9.70 11.59 -6.20
C ASN A 451 9.35 11.92 -4.74
N TYR A 452 8.41 11.20 -4.14
CA TYR A 452 7.92 11.43 -2.79
C TYR A 452 8.59 10.46 -1.80
N PRO A 453 8.82 10.81 -0.52
CA PRO A 453 9.26 9.84 0.49
C PRO A 453 8.20 8.74 0.70
N GLU A 454 8.33 7.65 -0.06
CA GLU A 454 7.31 6.60 -0.17
C GLU A 454 6.98 5.93 1.17
N SER A 455 7.93 5.87 2.10
CA SER A 455 7.77 5.22 3.41
C SER A 455 6.75 5.90 4.30
N THR A 456 6.87 7.21 4.50
CA THR A 456 5.94 7.99 5.33
C THR A 456 4.53 7.95 4.75
N LEU A 457 4.38 8.10 3.43
CA LEU A 457 3.07 8.03 2.79
C LEU A 457 2.45 6.64 2.95
N ALA A 458 3.19 5.57 2.67
CA ALA A 458 2.70 4.21 2.79
C ALA A 458 2.23 3.91 4.22
N SER A 459 3.04 4.32 5.20
CA SER A 459 2.77 4.13 6.63
C SER A 459 1.50 4.86 7.08
N VAL A 460 1.41 6.17 6.79
CA VAL A 460 0.30 7.01 7.26
C VAL A 460 -1.02 6.60 6.59
N ILE A 461 -1.00 6.29 5.29
CA ILE A 461 -2.21 5.81 4.59
C ILE A 461 -2.69 4.48 5.18
N ALA A 462 -1.78 3.56 5.51
CA ALA A 462 -2.15 2.29 6.12
C ALA A 462 -2.74 2.47 7.54
N GLN A 463 -2.14 3.35 8.35
CA GLN A 463 -2.64 3.69 9.70
C GLN A 463 -4.03 4.34 9.64
N LEU A 464 -4.21 5.36 8.78
CA LEU A 464 -5.50 6.02 8.61
C LEU A 464 -6.59 5.08 8.10
N ALA A 465 -6.30 4.23 7.13
CA ALA A 465 -7.27 3.26 6.61
C ALA A 465 -7.70 2.27 7.68
N ARG A 466 -6.78 1.84 8.55
CA ARG A 466 -7.08 0.98 9.69
C ARG A 466 -7.97 1.71 10.71
N ALA A 467 -7.62 2.94 11.09
CA ALA A 467 -8.41 3.73 12.03
C ALA A 467 -9.83 3.99 11.50
N LEU A 468 -9.99 4.24 10.20
CA LEU A 468 -11.30 4.37 9.55
C LEU A 468 -12.12 3.08 9.58
N ASP A 469 -11.49 1.91 9.42
CA ASP A 469 -12.20 0.63 9.52
C ASP A 469 -12.66 0.32 10.96
N GLU A 470 -11.91 0.78 11.95
CA GLU A 470 -12.17 0.54 13.37
C GLU A 470 -13.19 1.54 13.95
N HIS A 471 -13.07 2.83 13.61
CA HIS A 471 -13.86 3.90 14.21
C HIS A 471 -14.93 4.50 13.29
N GLY A 472 -14.80 4.34 11.97
CA GLY A 472 -15.68 4.97 10.98
C GLY A 472 -15.48 6.50 10.88
N ALA A 473 -16.44 7.17 10.24
CA ALA A 473 -16.55 8.62 10.19
C ALA A 473 -18.00 9.04 10.52
N PRO A 474 -18.22 10.21 11.14
CA PRO A 474 -19.55 10.73 11.42
C PRO A 474 -20.27 11.27 10.18
N ILE A 475 -19.59 11.37 9.03
CA ILE A 475 -20.15 11.85 7.76
C ILE A 475 -20.21 10.69 6.77
N ASP A 476 -21.38 10.40 6.21
CA ASP A 476 -21.52 9.52 5.04
C ASP A 476 -21.35 10.33 3.75
N TYR A 477 -20.10 10.48 3.32
CA TYR A 477 -19.75 11.21 2.10
C TYR A 477 -20.32 10.55 0.83
N ALA A 478 -20.51 9.23 0.80
CA ALA A 478 -21.10 8.57 -0.36
C ALA A 478 -22.58 8.92 -0.51
N ARG A 479 -23.31 8.98 0.59
CA ARG A 479 -24.69 9.48 0.63
C ARG A 479 -24.76 10.94 0.21
N ARG A 480 -23.90 11.80 0.76
CA ARG A 480 -23.87 13.23 0.41
C ARG A 480 -23.59 13.47 -1.08
N ARG A 481 -22.66 12.73 -1.69
CA ARG A 481 -22.37 12.81 -3.15
C ARG A 481 -23.56 12.44 -4.04
N LYS A 482 -24.44 11.55 -3.58
CA LYS A 482 -25.64 11.16 -4.32
C LYS A 482 -26.79 12.15 -4.17
N LEU A 483 -26.91 12.80 -3.01
CA LEU A 483 -28.01 13.70 -2.69
C LEU A 483 -27.75 15.13 -3.15
N PHE A 484 -26.51 15.61 -3.07
CA PHE A 484 -26.17 17.00 -3.34
C PHE A 484 -25.48 17.19 -4.70
N SER A 485 -26.17 17.91 -5.58
CA SER A 485 -25.72 18.48 -6.85
C SER A 485 -26.12 19.95 -6.96
N GLU A 486 -25.65 20.67 -7.98
CA GLU A 486 -26.06 22.07 -8.22
C GLU A 486 -27.59 22.25 -8.33
N ASP A 487 -28.31 21.22 -8.78
CA ASP A 487 -29.77 21.28 -8.99
C ASP A 487 -30.58 20.99 -7.71
N THR A 488 -29.99 20.28 -6.76
CA THR A 488 -30.66 19.84 -5.52
C THR A 488 -30.50 20.83 -4.36
N ILE A 489 -29.41 21.61 -4.37
CA ILE A 489 -29.10 22.53 -3.28
C ILE A 489 -30.05 23.73 -3.30
N ARG A 490 -30.54 24.12 -2.13
CA ARG A 490 -31.30 25.35 -1.95
C ARG A 490 -30.37 26.46 -1.47
N LEU A 491 -30.47 27.61 -2.10
CA LEU A 491 -29.77 28.83 -1.70
C LEU A 491 -30.78 29.96 -1.64
N ASP A 492 -30.96 30.55 -0.46
CA ASP A 492 -31.80 31.73 -0.28
C ASP A 492 -31.16 32.96 -0.95
N LEU A 493 -31.61 33.26 -2.16
CA LEU A 493 -31.13 34.40 -2.94
C LEU A 493 -31.56 35.75 -2.35
N ALA A 494 -32.68 35.81 -1.61
CA ALA A 494 -33.16 37.04 -0.99
C ALA A 494 -32.29 37.41 0.21
N ALA A 495 -32.00 36.44 1.09
CA ALA A 495 -31.06 36.62 2.20
C ALA A 495 -29.64 36.92 1.69
N LEU A 496 -29.18 36.23 0.63
CA LEU A 496 -27.88 36.52 0.01
C LEU A 496 -27.80 37.96 -0.52
N ASN A 497 -28.87 38.47 -1.13
CA ASN A 497 -28.93 39.85 -1.61
C ASN A 497 -28.90 40.87 -0.47
N THR A 498 -29.55 40.55 0.66
CA THR A 498 -29.51 41.39 1.87
C THR A 498 -28.09 41.52 2.40
N ILE A 499 -27.39 40.39 2.58
CA ILE A 499 -25.98 40.36 3.00
C ILE A 499 -25.07 41.08 2.01
N CYS A 500 -25.31 40.93 0.69
CA CYS A 500 -24.54 41.66 -0.31
C CYS A 500 -24.72 43.18 -0.16
N THR A 501 -25.94 43.65 0.11
CA THR A 501 -26.25 45.07 0.34
C THR A 501 -25.55 45.59 1.59
N GLU A 502 -25.60 44.84 2.70
CA GLU A 502 -24.92 45.17 3.96
C GLU A 502 -23.40 45.26 3.81
N LEU A 503 -22.81 44.40 2.98
CA LEU A 503 -21.38 44.42 2.65
C LEU A 503 -21.00 45.51 1.63
N GLY A 504 -21.94 46.36 1.21
CA GLY A 504 -21.72 47.41 0.22
C GLY A 504 -21.44 46.89 -1.19
N TRP A 505 -21.80 45.63 -1.47
CA TRP A 505 -21.65 45.04 -2.79
C TRP A 505 -22.89 45.33 -3.63
N LYS A 506 -22.71 45.63 -4.93
CA LYS A 506 -23.83 45.58 -5.88
C LYS A 506 -24.49 44.20 -5.79
N HIS A 507 -25.84 44.15 -5.88
CA HIS A 507 -26.70 42.95 -5.85
C HIS A 507 -26.02 41.73 -6.50
N SER A 508 -26.31 40.52 -6.01
CA SER A 508 -25.56 39.32 -6.37
C SER A 508 -25.47 39.13 -7.89
N ALA A 509 -24.35 39.54 -8.50
CA ALA A 509 -24.11 39.29 -9.92
C ALA A 509 -24.14 37.77 -10.16
N PRO A 510 -24.62 37.27 -11.31
CA PRO A 510 -24.74 35.83 -11.57
C PRO A 510 -23.45 35.04 -11.30
N SER A 511 -22.29 35.64 -11.56
CA SER A 511 -20.97 35.06 -11.27
C SER A 511 -20.69 34.88 -9.77
N ARG A 512 -21.15 35.80 -8.90
CA ARG A 512 -21.00 35.67 -7.45
C ARG A 512 -21.94 34.64 -6.88
N ALA A 513 -23.20 34.62 -7.33
CA ALA A 513 -24.16 33.60 -6.93
C ALA A 513 -23.62 32.19 -7.26
N ARG A 514 -22.97 32.02 -8.42
CA ARG A 514 -22.28 30.79 -8.79
C ARG A 514 -21.13 30.42 -7.85
N LEU A 515 -20.28 31.38 -7.47
CA LEU A 515 -19.21 31.15 -6.48
C LEU A 515 -19.76 30.75 -5.11
N VAL A 516 -20.83 31.41 -4.65
CA VAL A 516 -21.50 31.09 -3.38
C VAL A 516 -22.11 29.69 -3.44
N ARG A 517 -22.80 29.33 -4.53
CA ARG A 517 -23.34 27.97 -4.74
C ARG A 517 -22.23 26.91 -4.75
N TRP A 518 -21.12 27.19 -5.44
CA TRP A 518 -19.97 26.28 -5.49
C TRP A 518 -19.39 26.04 -4.09
N HIS A 519 -19.28 27.08 -3.26
CA HIS A 519 -18.84 26.95 -1.87
C HIS A 519 -19.85 26.21 -0.99
N LEU A 520 -21.14 26.51 -1.13
CA LEU A 520 -22.20 25.79 -0.43
C LEU A 520 -22.16 24.29 -0.75
N LEU A 521 -22.04 23.95 -2.03
CA LEU A 521 -21.90 22.57 -2.47
C LEU A 521 -20.62 21.92 -1.89
N GLY A 522 -19.51 22.65 -1.83
CA GLY A 522 -18.28 22.16 -1.21
C GLY A 522 -18.41 21.86 0.28
N LEU A 523 -19.19 22.66 1.04
CA LEU A 523 -19.50 22.38 2.44
C LEU A 523 -20.33 21.11 2.61
N LEU A 524 -21.30 20.89 1.72
CA LEU A 524 -22.16 19.71 1.76
C LEU A 524 -21.39 18.45 1.37
N LEU A 525 -20.61 18.47 0.28
CA LEU A 525 -19.82 17.33 -0.19
C LEU A 525 -18.60 17.02 0.68
N GLY A 526 -18.15 17.97 1.50
CA GLY A 526 -16.93 17.87 2.30
C GLY A 526 -15.63 18.05 1.50
N SER A 527 -15.74 18.49 0.25
CA SER A 527 -14.63 18.76 -0.65
C SER A 527 -15.04 19.71 -1.78
N ASP A 528 -14.08 20.47 -2.30
CA ASP A 528 -14.31 21.45 -3.36
C ASP A 528 -14.73 20.76 -4.69
N PRO A 529 -15.91 21.08 -5.27
CA PRO A 529 -16.36 20.54 -6.56
C PRO A 529 -15.44 20.97 -7.71
N ASP A 530 -15.46 20.26 -8.85
CA ASP A 530 -14.67 20.67 -10.00
C ASP A 530 -15.16 22.03 -10.55
N PRO A 531 -14.25 22.99 -10.82
CA PRO A 531 -14.65 24.31 -11.30
C PRO A 531 -15.17 24.23 -12.73
N ILE A 532 -16.38 24.76 -12.94
CA ILE A 532 -17.13 24.59 -14.20
C ILE A 532 -16.60 25.53 -15.30
N GLU A 533 -16.21 26.77 -14.96
CA GLU A 533 -15.74 27.78 -15.93
C GLU A 533 -14.67 28.76 -15.40
N ASP A 534 -14.62 28.98 -14.08
CA ASP A 534 -13.75 29.98 -13.47
C ASP A 534 -12.34 29.45 -13.15
N LYS A 535 -11.36 30.35 -13.09
CA LYS A 535 -10.00 29.97 -12.68
C LYS A 535 -10.03 29.48 -11.22
N ILE A 536 -9.42 28.34 -10.94
CA ILE A 536 -9.21 27.79 -9.58
C ILE A 536 -8.71 28.85 -8.58
N THR A 537 -7.84 29.76 -9.02
CA THR A 537 -7.32 30.86 -8.20
C THR A 537 -8.41 31.82 -7.71
N THR A 538 -9.49 32.00 -8.48
CA THR A 538 -10.65 32.83 -8.12
C THR A 538 -11.41 32.21 -6.95
N HIS A 539 -11.65 30.90 -6.98
CA HIS A 539 -12.33 30.17 -5.91
C HIS A 539 -11.54 30.20 -4.61
N HIS A 540 -10.25 29.86 -4.63
CA HIS A 540 -9.41 29.92 -3.44
C HIS A 540 -9.33 31.32 -2.85
N ARG A 541 -9.24 32.36 -3.71
CA ARG A 541 -9.19 33.75 -3.25
C ARG A 541 -10.53 34.16 -2.63
N PHE A 542 -11.65 33.77 -3.24
CA PHE A 542 -12.97 34.06 -2.68
C PHE A 542 -13.15 33.41 -1.30
N ARG A 543 -12.75 32.14 -1.14
CA ARG A 543 -12.75 31.44 0.16
C ARG A 543 -11.91 32.17 1.20
N LEU A 544 -10.68 32.51 0.84
CA LEU A 544 -9.71 33.08 1.78
C LEU A 544 -10.12 34.48 2.27
N PHE A 545 -10.75 35.28 1.43
CA PHE A 545 -11.18 36.65 1.75
C PHE A 545 -12.70 36.76 1.95
N MET A 546 -13.36 35.64 2.29
CA MET A 546 -14.81 35.61 2.50
C MET A 546 -15.16 36.40 3.78
N PRO A 547 -16.04 37.43 3.69
CA PRO A 547 -16.49 38.17 4.87
C PRO A 547 -17.24 37.28 5.84
N ARG A 548 -17.10 37.56 7.14
CA ARG A 548 -17.71 36.77 8.21
C ARG A 548 -19.23 36.60 8.08
N PRO A 549 -20.03 37.66 7.78
CA PRO A 549 -21.48 37.50 7.61
C PRO A 549 -21.86 36.53 6.48
N LEU A 550 -21.13 36.56 5.37
CA LEU A 550 -21.36 35.65 4.24
C LEU A 550 -20.98 34.21 4.58
N LYS A 551 -19.93 34.03 5.37
CA LYS A 551 -19.48 32.72 5.85
C LYS A 551 -20.49 32.10 6.81
N ASP A 552 -20.98 32.87 7.78
CA ASP A 552 -22.00 32.41 8.75
C ASP A 552 -23.31 32.06 8.03
N PHE A 553 -23.70 32.87 7.03
CA PHE A 553 -24.82 32.55 6.15
C PHE A 553 -24.63 31.23 5.38
N LEU A 554 -23.46 31.00 4.78
CA LEU A 554 -23.17 29.73 4.09
C LEU A 554 -23.24 28.52 5.01
N HIS A 555 -22.79 28.65 6.26
CA HIS A 555 -22.91 27.60 7.26
C HIS A 555 -24.37 27.32 7.61
N ALA A 556 -25.17 28.37 7.86
CA ALA A 556 -26.60 28.22 8.13
C ALA A 556 -27.35 27.60 6.94
N GLN A 557 -27.05 28.02 5.70
CA GLN A 557 -27.63 27.43 4.49
C GLN A 557 -27.21 25.96 4.32
N ALA A 558 -25.96 25.61 4.63
CA ALA A 558 -25.51 24.22 4.55
C ALA A 558 -26.22 23.33 5.59
N MET A 559 -26.39 23.82 6.82
CA MET A 559 -27.15 23.10 7.86
C MET A 559 -28.63 22.91 7.44
N ALA A 560 -29.28 23.95 6.95
CA ALA A 560 -30.66 23.87 6.47
C ALA A 560 -30.83 22.86 5.31
N ASN A 561 -29.84 22.77 4.42
CA ASN A 561 -29.83 21.75 3.36
C ASN A 561 -29.68 20.33 3.95
N LEU A 562 -28.85 20.12 4.97
CA LEU A 562 -28.74 18.82 5.64
C LEU A 562 -30.04 18.43 6.35
N GLU A 563 -30.64 19.36 7.09
CA GLU A 563 -31.93 19.17 7.79
C GLU A 563 -33.06 18.82 6.82
N GLN A 564 -33.12 19.46 5.65
CA GLN A 564 -34.12 19.17 4.62
C GLN A 564 -34.11 17.71 4.17
N PHE A 565 -32.94 17.07 4.15
CA PHE A 565 -32.78 15.66 3.78
C PHE A 565 -32.75 14.72 5.00
N GLY A 566 -33.03 15.23 6.20
CA GLY A 566 -33.04 14.45 7.45
C GLY A 566 -31.66 13.94 7.85
N ILE A 567 -30.59 14.69 7.56
CA ILE A 567 -29.21 14.31 7.83
C ILE A 567 -28.72 15.00 9.11
N ASP A 568 -28.53 14.22 10.18
CA ASP A 568 -27.93 14.67 11.45
C ASP A 568 -26.43 14.33 11.48
N GLU A 569 -25.64 15.09 10.72
CA GLU A 569 -24.19 14.93 10.60
C GLU A 569 -23.49 16.30 10.68
N PRO A 570 -22.23 16.37 11.16
CA PRO A 570 -21.50 17.64 11.19
C PRO A 570 -21.19 18.13 9.77
N LEU A 571 -21.12 19.46 9.58
CA LEU A 571 -20.75 20.04 8.28
C LEU A 571 -19.35 19.63 7.83
N ARG A 572 -18.41 19.59 8.77
CA ARG A 572 -17.02 19.22 8.53
C ARG A 572 -16.57 18.23 9.58
N TRP A 573 -15.71 17.32 9.15
CA TRP A 573 -15.01 16.40 10.01
C TRP A 573 -13.69 16.03 9.35
N GLU A 574 -12.63 15.93 10.16
CA GLU A 574 -11.34 15.41 9.76
C GLU A 574 -10.87 14.39 10.82
N PRO A 575 -10.14 13.35 10.44
CA PRO A 575 -9.60 12.39 11.40
C PRO A 575 -8.67 13.05 12.43
N PRO A 576 -8.77 12.68 13.73
CA PRO A 576 -7.85 13.15 14.77
C PRO A 576 -6.39 12.86 14.43
N SER A 577 -5.48 13.78 14.76
CA SER A 577 -4.03 13.63 14.47
C SER A 577 -3.41 12.40 15.13
N THR A 578 -3.99 11.89 16.22
CA THR A 578 -3.57 10.68 16.93
C THR A 578 -3.78 9.38 16.14
N TRP A 579 -4.54 9.40 15.05
CA TRP A 579 -4.81 8.20 14.25
C TRP A 579 -3.61 7.72 13.42
N ALA A 580 -2.58 8.54 13.22
CA ALA A 580 -1.35 8.11 12.58
C ALA A 580 -0.12 8.83 13.14
N THR A 581 0.97 8.09 13.30
CA THR A 581 2.25 8.59 13.80
C THR A 581 3.36 8.39 12.77
N THR A 582 4.31 9.32 12.72
CA THR A 582 5.54 9.23 11.92
C THR A 582 6.66 10.00 12.60
N ASP A 583 7.92 9.63 12.33
CA ASP A 583 9.10 10.29 12.91
C ASP A 583 9.20 11.76 12.50
N ALA A 584 8.83 12.08 11.26
CA ALA A 584 8.83 13.43 10.74
C ALA A 584 7.79 13.61 9.64
N TRP A 585 6.95 14.64 9.77
CA TRP A 585 6.01 15.02 8.72
C TRP A 585 6.75 15.65 7.53
N PRO A 586 6.46 15.21 6.29
CA PRO A 586 7.08 15.79 5.09
C PRO A 586 6.56 17.20 4.76
N GLY A 587 5.37 17.55 5.24
CA GLY A 587 4.76 18.87 5.16
C GLY A 587 4.78 19.60 6.49
N PHE A 588 3.63 20.16 6.88
CA PHE A 588 3.46 20.89 8.14
C PHE A 588 2.34 20.30 8.98
N ASP A 589 2.53 20.25 10.29
CA ASP A 589 1.48 19.89 11.23
C ASP A 589 0.70 21.14 11.65
N SER A 590 -0.63 21.08 11.63
CA SER A 590 -1.49 22.16 12.13
C SER A 590 -1.28 22.43 13.60
N ASP A 591 -1.00 21.37 14.37
CA ASP A 591 -0.98 21.41 15.83
C ASP A 591 0.28 22.14 16.35
N ASN A 592 1.27 22.31 15.48
CA ASN A 592 2.51 23.05 15.75
C ASN A 592 2.44 24.55 15.36
N ILE A 593 1.29 25.01 14.84
CA ILE A 593 1.11 26.42 14.47
C ILE A 593 0.45 27.15 15.64
N ASP A 594 0.96 28.33 15.99
CA ASP A 594 0.30 29.22 16.94
C ASP A 594 -1.02 29.76 16.35
N HIS A 595 -2.11 29.06 16.67
CA HIS A 595 -3.46 29.41 16.24
C HIS A 595 -3.89 30.80 16.71
N GLY A 596 -3.42 31.24 17.88
CA GLY A 596 -3.71 32.56 18.43
C GLY A 596 -3.05 33.66 17.60
N LEU A 597 -1.77 33.48 17.26
CA LEU A 597 -1.06 34.39 16.36
C LEU A 597 -1.69 34.41 14.97
N ALA A 598 -1.97 33.25 14.39
CA ALA A 598 -2.60 33.15 13.07
C ALA A 598 -3.94 33.91 13.04
N SER A 599 -4.80 33.71 14.04
CA SER A 599 -6.12 34.37 14.15
C SER A 599 -6.01 35.89 14.31
N ARG A 600 -5.06 36.38 15.13
CA ARG A 600 -4.82 37.83 15.29
C ARG A 600 -4.35 38.46 13.98
N LEU A 601 -3.41 37.82 13.29
CA LEU A 601 -2.86 38.35 12.05
C LEU A 601 -3.88 38.33 10.89
N THR A 602 -4.73 37.31 10.81
CA THR A 602 -5.81 37.26 9.80
C THR A 602 -6.90 38.28 10.09
N ALA A 603 -7.26 38.49 11.37
CA ALA A 603 -8.22 39.51 11.79
C ALA A 603 -7.71 40.93 11.49
N ALA A 604 -6.40 41.17 11.65
CA ALA A 604 -5.75 42.45 11.33
C ALA A 604 -5.66 42.76 9.82
N GLY A 605 -6.07 41.84 8.94
CA GLY A 605 -6.15 42.08 7.50
C GLY A 605 -4.81 42.16 6.77
N PHE A 606 -3.76 41.55 7.31
CA PHE A 606 -2.46 41.46 6.63
C PHE A 606 -2.56 40.65 5.32
N SER A 607 -1.69 40.96 4.36
CA SER A 607 -1.66 40.25 3.07
C SER A 607 -1.26 38.77 3.23
N GLU A 608 -1.79 37.89 2.37
CA GLU A 608 -1.44 36.46 2.32
C GLU A 608 0.09 36.24 2.33
N ALA A 609 0.85 37.01 1.53
CA ALA A 609 2.30 36.88 1.46
C ALA A 609 3.00 37.19 2.80
N PHE A 610 2.46 38.12 3.59
CA PHE A 610 2.97 38.44 4.91
C PHE A 610 2.67 37.30 5.90
N LEU A 611 1.43 36.81 5.91
CA LEU A 611 0.98 35.72 6.78
C LEU A 611 1.78 34.43 6.53
N VAL A 612 1.93 34.07 5.26
CA VAL A 612 2.74 32.92 4.81
C VAL A 612 4.17 33.02 5.32
N ARG A 613 4.79 34.21 5.24
CA ARG A 613 6.15 34.45 5.74
C ARG A 613 6.26 34.39 7.26
N GLN A 614 5.29 34.96 7.97
CA GLN A 614 5.29 34.97 9.45
C GLN A 614 5.06 33.58 10.05
N LEU A 615 4.18 32.79 9.43
CA LEU A 615 3.86 31.43 9.89
C LEU A 615 4.85 30.38 9.34
N GLY A 616 5.82 30.76 8.50
CA GLY A 616 6.80 29.84 7.92
C GLY A 616 6.21 28.82 6.95
N LEU A 617 5.03 29.10 6.37
CA LEU A 617 4.31 28.17 5.49
C LEU A 617 4.56 28.47 4.01
N THR A 618 4.09 27.60 3.12
CA THR A 618 3.87 27.97 1.71
C THR A 618 2.44 28.49 1.53
N SER A 619 2.17 29.23 0.45
CA SER A 619 0.81 29.72 0.13
C SER A 619 -0.21 28.57 0.06
N THR A 620 0.19 27.39 -0.46
CA THR A 620 -0.67 26.21 -0.49
C THR A 620 -0.98 25.68 0.92
N HIS A 621 0.03 25.53 1.78
CA HIS A 621 -0.17 25.05 3.16
C HIS A 621 -0.97 26.04 4.00
N PHE A 622 -0.73 27.34 3.87
CA PHE A 622 -1.50 28.36 4.55
C PHE A 622 -2.99 28.32 4.16
N ARG A 623 -3.30 28.06 2.89
CA ARG A 623 -4.69 27.89 2.44
C ARG A 623 -5.33 26.62 3.01
N LEU A 624 -4.63 25.49 3.03
CA LEU A 624 -5.10 24.25 3.66
C LEU A 624 -5.36 24.44 5.16
N TYR A 625 -4.47 25.15 5.85
CA TYR A 625 -4.62 25.54 7.25
C TYR A 625 -5.91 26.37 7.46
N CYS A 626 -6.12 27.41 6.65
CA CYS A 626 -7.32 28.24 6.70
C CYS A 626 -8.60 27.44 6.39
N GLU A 627 -8.53 26.49 5.46
CA GLU A 627 -9.64 25.61 5.13
C GLU A 627 -9.99 24.65 6.28
N SER A 628 -8.98 24.07 6.95
CA SER A 628 -9.17 23.14 8.08
C SER A 628 -9.75 23.82 9.31
N HIS A 629 -9.21 25.00 9.68
CA HIS A 629 -9.64 25.76 10.87
C HIS A 629 -10.76 26.76 10.58
N ASP A 630 -11.26 26.75 9.35
CA ASP A 630 -12.31 27.65 8.91
C ASP A 630 -11.97 29.14 9.13
N ILE A 631 -10.73 29.53 8.87
CA ILE A 631 -10.22 30.89 9.03
C ILE A 631 -10.36 31.66 7.71
N THR A 632 -10.85 32.90 7.79
CA THR A 632 -10.84 33.85 6.68
C THR A 632 -9.98 35.05 7.03
N ILE A 633 -9.37 35.68 6.03
CA ILE A 633 -8.64 36.93 6.19
C ILE A 633 -9.65 38.06 6.07
N THR A 634 -9.67 38.95 7.07
CA THR A 634 -10.44 40.20 6.97
C THR A 634 -9.92 40.95 5.74
N PRO A 635 -10.74 41.22 4.72
CA PRO A 635 -10.29 42.02 3.60
C PRO A 635 -9.81 43.37 4.15
N PRO A 636 -8.64 43.88 3.73
CA PRO A 636 -8.16 45.16 4.20
C PRO A 636 -9.28 46.18 3.98
N SER A 637 -9.62 46.90 5.05
CA SER A 637 -10.75 47.83 5.12
C SER A 637 -10.91 48.56 3.81
N SER A 638 -12.13 48.57 3.27
CA SER A 638 -12.50 49.35 2.10
C SER A 638 -12.41 50.84 2.40
N THR A 639 -11.20 51.34 2.53
CA THR A 639 -10.77 52.65 2.07
C THR A 639 -9.44 52.46 1.36
N PRO A 640 -9.45 52.05 0.08
CA PRO A 640 -8.68 52.82 -0.84
C PRO A 640 -9.45 54.13 -1.00
N ALA A 641 -8.91 55.25 -0.48
CA ALA A 641 -8.95 56.48 -1.24
C ALA A 641 -8.71 56.06 -2.69
N ARG A 642 -9.78 56.13 -3.51
CA ARG A 642 -9.85 55.71 -4.91
C ARG A 642 -8.46 55.66 -5.50
N ARG A 643 -7.80 54.49 -5.49
CA ARG A 643 -6.56 54.34 -6.26
C ARG A 643 -7.03 54.60 -7.68
N PRO A 644 -6.58 55.68 -8.35
CA PRO A 644 -7.06 55.96 -9.68
C PRO A 644 -6.80 54.70 -10.48
N SER A 645 -7.82 54.24 -11.21
CA SER A 645 -7.61 53.28 -12.27
C SER A 645 -6.37 53.73 -13.04
N SER A 646 -5.50 52.80 -13.39
CA SER A 646 -4.23 53.06 -14.08
C SER A 646 -4.41 53.63 -15.51
N ARG A 647 -5.56 54.25 -15.81
CA ARG A 647 -5.91 54.94 -17.06
C ARG A 647 -5.94 56.47 -16.95
N THR A 648 -5.56 57.06 -15.82
CA THR A 648 -5.35 58.53 -15.70
C THR A 648 -4.04 58.88 -14.99
N ARG A 649 -2.89 58.46 -15.54
CA ARG A 649 -1.64 59.23 -15.39
C ARG A 649 -1.45 60.08 -16.63
N GLY A 650 -2.25 61.14 -16.69
CA GLY A 650 -2.18 62.22 -17.66
C GLY A 650 -2.70 63.47 -16.97
N LYS A 651 -1.76 64.19 -16.32
CA LYS A 651 -1.75 65.60 -15.91
C LYS A 651 -1.08 65.76 -14.55
N GLY A 652 0.08 66.45 -14.55
CA GLY A 652 0.43 67.36 -13.46
C GLY A 652 1.35 66.89 -12.35
N ILE A 653 2.40 66.08 -12.62
CA ILE A 653 3.61 66.19 -11.77
C ILE A 653 4.72 66.73 -12.68
N PRO A 654 5.24 67.94 -12.45
CA PRO A 654 6.38 68.45 -13.21
C PRO A 654 7.53 67.48 -13.03
N ARG A 655 8.02 66.91 -14.13
CA ARG A 655 9.17 66.00 -14.08
C ARG A 655 10.41 66.82 -13.73
N THR A 656 11.12 66.39 -12.70
CA THR A 656 12.34 67.04 -12.22
C THR A 656 13.59 66.30 -12.69
N GLY A 657 14.73 67.02 -12.76
CA GLY A 657 16.03 66.47 -13.15
C GLY A 657 16.11 66.10 -14.64
N PRO A 658 16.77 64.97 -15.01
CA PRO A 658 17.04 64.60 -16.42
C PRO A 658 15.79 64.26 -17.25
N LEU A 659 14.59 64.28 -16.64
CA LEU A 659 13.30 64.12 -17.31
C LEU A 659 12.48 65.43 -17.37
N ALA A 660 13.05 66.57 -16.96
CA ALA A 660 12.46 67.89 -17.20
C ALA A 660 12.50 68.24 -18.70
N PRO A 661 11.54 69.02 -19.24
CA PRO A 661 11.44 69.30 -20.68
C PRO A 661 12.74 69.82 -21.29
N ASP A 662 13.36 70.82 -20.66
CA ASP A 662 14.58 71.49 -21.16
C ASP A 662 15.79 70.54 -21.16
N GLN A 663 15.93 69.74 -20.11
CA GLN A 663 16.97 68.71 -19.98
C GLN A 663 16.77 67.55 -20.96
N LEU A 664 15.52 67.12 -21.18
CA LEU A 664 15.18 66.09 -22.17
C LEU A 664 15.49 66.54 -23.60
N GLN A 665 15.25 67.82 -23.92
CA GLN A 665 15.58 68.40 -25.21
C GLN A 665 17.09 68.42 -25.42
N SER A 666 17.87 68.85 -24.42
CA SER A 666 19.33 68.79 -24.48
C SER A 666 19.86 67.36 -24.61
N LEU A 667 19.37 66.42 -23.80
CA LEU A 667 19.86 65.04 -23.79
C LEU A 667 19.47 64.26 -25.06
N TYR A 668 18.25 64.46 -25.58
CA TYR A 668 17.72 63.69 -26.71
C TYR A 668 17.99 64.34 -28.07
N VAL A 669 17.87 65.66 -28.19
CA VAL A 669 17.99 66.40 -29.47
C VAL A 669 19.42 66.90 -29.68
N GLU A 670 19.99 67.60 -28.70
CA GLU A 670 21.34 68.21 -28.85
C GLU A 670 22.45 67.16 -28.71
N ARG A 671 22.38 66.33 -27.66
CA ARG A 671 23.39 65.31 -27.33
C ARG A 671 23.15 63.96 -27.99
N LYS A 672 22.05 63.80 -28.76
CA LYS A 672 21.66 62.57 -29.50
C LYS A 672 21.72 61.27 -28.66
N MET A 673 21.48 61.34 -27.35
CA MET A 673 21.51 60.15 -26.50
C MET A 673 20.30 59.24 -26.75
N THR A 674 20.51 57.93 -26.67
CA THR A 674 19.41 56.97 -26.81
C THR A 674 18.48 57.01 -25.60
N MET A 675 17.21 56.67 -25.80
CA MET A 675 16.20 56.64 -24.74
C MET A 675 16.56 55.68 -23.59
N CYS A 676 17.39 54.67 -23.86
CA CYS A 676 17.91 53.74 -22.85
C CYS A 676 19.05 54.35 -22.02
N GLN A 677 19.90 55.19 -22.63
CA GLN A 677 20.94 55.95 -21.91
C GLN A 677 20.33 57.04 -21.04
N ILE A 678 19.36 57.80 -21.57
CA ILE A 678 18.59 58.79 -20.79
C ILE A 678 17.86 58.10 -19.62
N GLY A 679 17.32 56.90 -19.86
CA GLY A 679 16.69 56.09 -18.82
C GLY A 679 17.67 55.70 -17.70
N ARG A 680 18.91 55.33 -18.05
CA ARG A 680 19.97 55.03 -17.08
C ARG A 680 20.35 56.25 -16.23
N ILE A 681 20.51 57.42 -16.86
CA ILE A 681 20.81 58.68 -16.16
C ILE A 681 19.67 59.08 -15.22
N ALA A 682 18.42 58.84 -15.65
CA ALA A 682 17.22 59.16 -14.88
C ALA A 682 16.76 58.04 -13.93
N GLY A 683 17.49 56.92 -13.82
CA GLY A 683 17.10 55.77 -13.00
C GLY A 683 15.77 55.10 -13.40
N CYS A 684 15.34 55.24 -14.67
CA CYS A 684 14.05 54.76 -15.15
C CYS A 684 14.15 53.94 -16.46
N SER A 685 13.08 53.21 -16.80
CA SER A 685 13.03 52.42 -18.04
C SER A 685 12.98 53.33 -19.28
N GLY A 686 13.53 52.88 -20.41
CA GLY A 686 13.44 53.61 -21.69
C GLY A 686 11.99 53.84 -22.18
N SER A 687 11.03 53.04 -21.71
CA SER A 687 9.59 53.27 -21.94
C SER A 687 9.06 54.49 -21.18
N THR A 688 9.62 54.81 -20.01
CA THR A 688 9.30 56.00 -19.21
C THR A 688 9.84 57.25 -19.89
N VAL A 689 11.07 57.20 -20.43
CA VAL A 689 11.65 58.26 -21.26
C VAL A 689 10.84 58.50 -22.54
N SER A 690 10.34 57.44 -23.19
CA SER A 690 9.43 57.55 -24.35
C SER A 690 8.16 58.32 -24.05
N LYS A 691 7.61 58.10 -22.85
CA LYS A 691 6.43 58.82 -22.39
C LYS A 691 6.79 60.28 -22.09
N ALA A 692 7.97 60.53 -21.53
CA ALA A 692 8.43 61.88 -21.23
C ALA A 692 8.72 62.74 -22.46
N LEU A 693 9.35 62.17 -23.50
CA LEU A 693 9.56 62.84 -24.78
C LEU A 693 8.23 63.20 -25.47
N ARG A 694 7.25 62.31 -25.43
CA ARG A 694 5.90 62.57 -25.98
C ARG A 694 5.13 63.63 -25.20
N GLU A 695 5.26 63.65 -23.88
CA GLU A 695 4.62 64.67 -23.04
C GLU A 695 5.29 66.05 -23.15
N ALA A 696 6.60 66.09 -23.47
CA ALA A 696 7.34 67.32 -23.74
C ALA A 696 7.21 67.83 -25.19
N GLY A 697 6.40 67.16 -26.04
CA GLY A 697 6.21 67.55 -27.44
C GLY A 697 7.43 67.30 -28.35
N ILE A 698 8.43 66.56 -27.89
CA ILE A 698 9.65 66.27 -28.65
C ILE A 698 9.36 65.13 -29.63
N ALA A 699 9.52 65.41 -30.92
CA ALA A 699 9.24 64.45 -32.00
C ALA A 699 10.16 63.21 -31.91
N ILE A 700 9.57 62.06 -31.59
CA ILE A 700 10.24 60.76 -31.68
C ILE A 700 10.11 60.28 -33.13
N PRO A 701 11.20 60.03 -33.87
CA PRO A 701 11.13 59.48 -35.22
C PRO A 701 10.31 58.18 -35.22
N ARG A 702 9.27 58.11 -36.07
CA ARG A 702 8.53 56.85 -36.29
C ARG A 702 9.51 55.76 -36.75
N ARG A 703 9.24 54.53 -36.28
CA ARG A 703 10.02 53.30 -36.51
C ARG A 703 10.64 53.24 -37.91
N ARG A 704 11.90 52.75 -37.92
CA ARG A 704 12.73 52.34 -39.06
C ARG A 704 11.92 52.01 -40.33
N PRO A 705 12.38 52.45 -41.52
CA PRO A 705 11.63 52.32 -42.76
C PRO A 705 11.17 50.87 -43.02
N ASN A 706 9.94 50.74 -43.51
CA ASN A 706 9.40 49.48 -44.01
C ASN A 706 10.42 48.86 -45.00
N GLY A 707 10.78 47.59 -44.77
CA GLY A 707 11.73 46.85 -45.60
C GLY A 707 13.15 46.67 -45.05
N ALA A 708 13.48 47.19 -43.87
CA ALA A 708 14.80 46.97 -43.25
C ALA A 708 15.13 45.48 -43.01
N PHE A 709 14.12 44.65 -42.75
CA PHE A 709 14.30 43.20 -42.57
C PHE A 709 14.41 42.42 -43.88
N GLU A 710 13.87 42.98 -44.97
CA GLU A 710 13.90 42.38 -46.32
C GLU A 710 15.28 42.56 -46.97
N ARG A 711 16.04 43.59 -46.56
CA ARG A 711 17.45 43.75 -46.96
C ARG A 711 18.42 42.88 -46.16
N LEU A 712 18.01 42.39 -44.99
CA LEU A 712 18.88 41.65 -44.07
C LEU A 712 18.71 40.13 -44.20
N ILE A 713 17.58 39.66 -44.69
CA ILE A 713 17.23 38.24 -44.78
C ILE A 713 16.69 37.96 -46.17
N ASP A 714 17.53 37.36 -47.01
CA ASP A 714 17.15 36.87 -48.32
C ASP A 714 16.11 35.75 -48.21
N ARG A 715 15.16 35.70 -49.17
CA ARG A 715 14.15 34.66 -49.29
C ARG A 715 14.80 33.28 -49.43
N ASP A 716 15.80 33.15 -50.29
CA ASP A 716 16.44 31.86 -50.59
C ASP A 716 17.23 31.33 -49.40
N TRP A 717 17.86 32.23 -48.65
CA TRP A 717 18.51 31.92 -47.38
C TRP A 717 17.49 31.47 -46.32
N LEU A 718 16.37 32.19 -46.18
CA LEU A 718 15.34 31.85 -45.19
C LEU A 718 14.66 30.51 -45.50
N GLU A 719 14.43 30.21 -46.78
CA GLU A 719 13.90 28.92 -47.24
C GLU A 719 14.90 27.79 -46.97
N THR A 720 16.19 28.03 -47.18
CA THR A 720 17.26 27.07 -46.87
C THR A 720 17.36 26.81 -45.36
N GLU A 721 17.41 27.85 -44.52
CA GLU A 721 17.57 27.70 -43.08
C GLU A 721 16.31 27.12 -42.40
N TYR A 722 15.13 27.57 -42.79
CA TYR A 722 13.85 27.15 -42.17
C TYR A 722 13.33 25.81 -42.71
N ARG A 723 13.36 25.59 -44.05
CA ARG A 723 12.82 24.37 -44.67
C ARG A 723 13.87 23.27 -44.83
N ILE A 724 15.03 23.60 -45.42
CA ILE A 724 16.04 22.59 -45.77
C ILE A 724 16.84 22.15 -44.54
N LYS A 725 17.38 23.09 -43.75
CA LYS A 725 18.12 22.79 -42.52
C LYS A 725 17.20 22.49 -41.32
N GLY A 726 15.93 22.90 -41.39
CA GLY A 726 14.91 22.58 -40.38
C GLY A 726 15.07 23.35 -39.06
N ARG A 727 15.55 24.61 -39.12
CA ARG A 727 15.69 25.49 -37.96
C ARG A 727 14.36 26.11 -37.57
N SER A 728 14.13 26.31 -36.28
CA SER A 728 12.93 27.01 -35.80
C SER A 728 13.03 28.53 -36.02
N ALA A 729 11.91 29.21 -36.28
CA ALA A 729 11.88 30.67 -36.41
C ALA A 729 12.44 31.41 -35.17
N PRO A 730 12.23 30.94 -33.92
CA PRO A 730 12.90 31.50 -32.74
C PRO A 730 14.43 31.35 -32.76
N ASP A 731 14.97 30.27 -33.29
CA ASP A 731 16.43 30.04 -33.33
C ASP A 731 17.11 30.87 -34.42
N ILE A 732 16.47 30.98 -35.60
CA ILE A 732 16.88 31.89 -36.67
C ILE A 732 16.87 33.34 -36.15
N ALA A 733 15.81 33.74 -35.43
CA ALA A 733 15.70 35.07 -34.86
C ALA A 733 16.81 35.34 -33.82
N ARG A 734 17.13 34.35 -32.97
CA ARG A 734 18.20 34.47 -31.96
C ARG A 734 19.57 34.67 -32.59
N GLU A 735 19.87 33.95 -33.68
CA GLU A 735 21.16 34.08 -34.39
C GLU A 735 21.31 35.43 -35.08
N LEU A 736 20.23 35.96 -35.65
CA LEU A 736 20.22 37.27 -36.31
C LEU A 736 20.09 38.44 -35.31
N GLY A 737 20.05 38.18 -34.00
CA GLY A 737 19.84 39.20 -32.97
C GLY A 737 18.47 39.87 -33.05
N LEU A 738 17.47 39.20 -33.64
CA LEU A 738 16.12 39.71 -33.87
C LEU A 738 15.11 39.10 -32.90
N HIS A 739 14.02 39.82 -32.68
CA HIS A 739 12.84 39.24 -32.04
C HIS A 739 12.16 38.23 -33.00
N LYS A 740 11.53 37.18 -32.47
CA LYS A 740 10.93 36.08 -33.27
C LYS A 740 9.84 36.53 -34.27
N ASN A 741 9.17 37.64 -33.98
CA ASN A 741 8.01 38.09 -34.77
C ASN A 741 8.37 38.53 -36.20
N PRO A 742 9.41 39.37 -36.44
CA PRO A 742 9.91 39.67 -37.78
C PRO A 742 10.12 38.45 -38.69
N VAL A 743 10.77 37.40 -38.18
CA VAL A 743 11.05 36.17 -38.96
C VAL A 743 9.75 35.42 -39.31
N ILE A 744 8.80 35.35 -38.36
CA ILE A 744 7.47 34.75 -38.62
C ILE A 744 6.70 35.54 -39.67
N THR A 745 6.80 36.87 -39.66
CA THR A 745 6.17 37.74 -40.66
C THR A 745 6.77 37.52 -42.05
N LEU A 746 8.10 37.38 -42.17
CA LEU A 746 8.77 37.08 -43.44
C LEU A 746 8.43 35.70 -43.99
N ILE A 747 8.36 34.66 -43.14
CA ILE A 747 7.93 33.31 -43.54
C ILE A 747 6.51 33.32 -44.14
N ARG A 748 5.58 34.07 -43.52
CA ARG A 748 4.22 34.23 -44.05
C ARG A 748 4.20 35.03 -45.35
N LYS A 749 5.00 36.10 -45.44
CA LYS A 749 5.07 36.99 -46.61
C LYS A 749 5.68 36.29 -47.84
N TYR A 750 6.69 35.44 -47.65
CA TYR A 750 7.35 34.70 -48.75
C TYR A 750 6.69 33.34 -49.08
N GLY A 751 5.59 32.98 -48.41
CA GLY A 751 4.84 31.76 -48.71
C GLY A 751 5.59 30.46 -48.42
N ILE A 752 6.58 30.47 -47.52
CA ILE A 752 7.39 29.28 -47.23
C ILE A 752 6.53 28.25 -46.45
N PRO A 753 6.37 27.01 -46.94
CA PRO A 753 5.54 25.99 -46.29
C PRO A 753 5.96 25.74 -44.84
N ARG A 754 4.98 25.63 -43.93
CA ARG A 754 5.24 25.33 -42.52
C ARG A 754 5.71 23.89 -42.35
N ASN A 755 6.84 23.71 -41.66
CA ASN A 755 7.34 22.38 -41.31
C ASN A 755 6.43 21.74 -40.23
N PRO A 756 5.82 20.56 -40.46
CA PRO A 756 4.96 19.91 -39.49
C PRO A 756 5.81 19.22 -38.41
N GLY A 757 6.09 19.94 -37.33
CA GLY A 757 6.83 19.42 -36.18
C GLY A 757 7.57 20.53 -35.44
N LEU A 758 7.10 20.88 -34.25
CA LEU A 758 7.57 22.02 -33.42
C LEU A 758 8.98 21.84 -32.80
N GLN A 759 9.85 20.98 -33.35
CA GLN A 759 11.17 20.69 -32.79
C GLN A 759 12.26 21.08 -33.82
N SER A 760 13.16 21.98 -33.43
CA SER A 760 14.31 22.35 -34.27
C SER A 760 15.25 21.15 -34.41
N ASN A 761 15.76 20.93 -35.62
CA ASN A 761 16.82 19.95 -35.86
C ASN A 761 18.04 20.31 -34.97
N ALA A 762 18.44 19.38 -34.09
CA ALA A 762 19.52 19.62 -33.13
C ALA A 762 20.90 19.83 -33.78
N PHE A 763 21.09 19.36 -35.01
CA PHE A 763 22.34 19.49 -35.78
C PHE A 763 22.28 20.59 -36.85
N ALA A 764 21.24 21.42 -36.86
CA ALA A 764 21.01 22.39 -37.92
C ALA A 764 22.13 23.44 -38.07
N SER A 765 22.91 23.68 -37.01
CA SER A 765 24.05 24.61 -37.02
C SER A 765 25.27 24.09 -37.77
N LEU A 766 25.34 22.79 -38.08
CA LEU A 766 26.56 22.15 -38.59
C LEU A 766 26.72 22.19 -40.11
N SER A 767 25.70 22.61 -40.87
CA SER A 767 25.73 22.64 -42.35
C SER A 767 26.16 21.32 -43.01
N VAL A 768 25.98 20.19 -42.33
CA VAL A 768 26.26 18.83 -42.83
C VAL A 768 24.96 18.20 -43.35
N ARG A 769 25.05 17.46 -44.46
CA ARG A 769 23.93 16.70 -45.01
C ARG A 769 23.68 15.45 -44.17
N LEU A 770 22.55 15.42 -43.45
CA LEU A 770 22.14 14.27 -42.63
C LEU A 770 21.58 13.13 -43.50
N SER A 771 21.83 11.88 -43.12
CA SER A 771 21.13 10.73 -43.69
C SER A 771 19.62 10.77 -43.39
N THR A 772 18.81 10.08 -44.20
CA THR A 772 17.35 10.05 -44.01
C THR A 772 16.94 9.61 -42.58
N PRO A 773 17.54 8.55 -41.98
CA PRO A 773 17.25 8.19 -40.59
C PRO A 773 17.73 9.24 -39.58
N MET A 774 18.92 9.82 -39.77
CA MET A 774 19.46 10.82 -38.86
C MET A 774 18.65 12.13 -38.88
N ALA A 775 18.15 12.54 -40.05
CA ALA A 775 17.24 13.68 -40.20
C ALA A 775 15.88 13.46 -39.52
N ALA A 776 15.41 12.22 -39.41
CA ALA A 776 14.21 11.88 -38.64
C ALA A 776 14.49 11.93 -37.13
N ILE A 777 15.62 11.37 -36.69
CA ILE A 777 16.04 11.32 -35.29
C ILE A 777 16.35 12.73 -34.74
N SER A 778 16.99 13.59 -35.53
CA SER A 778 17.41 14.93 -35.11
C SER A 778 16.28 15.89 -34.77
N ARG A 779 15.05 15.55 -35.18
CA ARG A 779 13.80 16.28 -34.87
C ARG A 779 13.07 15.72 -33.65
N THR A 780 13.64 14.73 -32.97
CA THR A 780 13.06 14.15 -31.74
C THR A 780 13.59 14.84 -30.48
N ARG A 781 12.76 14.89 -29.44
CA ARG A 781 13.13 15.53 -28.18
C ARG A 781 14.29 14.79 -27.51
N ASN A 782 15.29 15.55 -27.07
CA ASN A 782 16.51 15.06 -26.40
C ASN A 782 17.35 14.09 -27.27
N CYS A 783 17.31 14.21 -28.60
CA CYS A 783 18.02 13.32 -29.51
C CYS A 783 19.54 13.27 -29.26
N VAL A 784 20.19 14.41 -28.98
CA VAL A 784 21.64 14.52 -28.72
C VAL A 784 22.05 13.64 -27.53
N GLN A 785 21.34 13.74 -26.42
CA GLN A 785 21.63 12.96 -25.21
C GLN A 785 21.42 11.46 -25.45
N ARG A 786 20.35 11.09 -26.17
CA ARG A 786 20.07 9.69 -26.48
C ARG A 786 21.12 9.09 -27.40
N LEU A 787 21.58 9.84 -28.42
CA LEU A 787 22.66 9.41 -29.32
C LEU A 787 23.99 9.24 -28.56
N ARG A 788 24.33 10.15 -27.64
CA ARG A 788 25.50 10.01 -26.76
C ARG A 788 25.48 8.72 -25.94
N HIS A 789 24.32 8.36 -25.39
CA HIS A 789 24.19 7.08 -24.69
C HIS A 789 24.34 5.91 -25.65
N LEU A 790 23.65 5.93 -26.79
CA LEU A 790 23.64 4.83 -27.77
C LEU A 790 25.03 4.49 -28.35
N ILE A 791 25.91 5.49 -28.52
CA ILE A 791 27.30 5.29 -28.96
C ILE A 791 28.11 4.47 -27.94
N GLN A 792 27.77 4.55 -26.65
CA GLN A 792 28.48 3.87 -25.56
C GLN A 792 27.93 2.45 -25.28
N LEU A 793 26.92 1.97 -25.99
CA LEU A 793 26.35 0.62 -25.76
C LEU A 793 27.22 -0.53 -26.27
N PRO A 794 27.84 -0.46 -27.47
CA PRO A 794 28.66 -1.56 -27.97
C PRO A 794 29.81 -1.91 -27.03
N GLY A 795 30.01 -3.19 -26.73
CA GLY A 795 31.06 -3.68 -25.83
C GLY A 795 30.60 -4.04 -24.41
N HIS A 796 29.41 -3.63 -23.98
CA HIS A 796 28.85 -4.07 -22.70
C HIS A 796 28.20 -5.48 -22.80
N PRO A 797 28.22 -6.29 -21.72
CA PRO A 797 27.70 -7.67 -21.77
C PRO A 797 26.17 -7.73 -21.97
N HIS A 798 25.41 -6.78 -21.40
CA HIS A 798 23.97 -6.66 -21.59
C HIS A 798 23.48 -5.24 -21.25
N VAL A 799 22.24 -4.91 -21.63
CA VAL A 799 21.70 -3.53 -21.55
C VAL A 799 21.68 -3.01 -20.12
N ALA A 800 21.40 -3.87 -19.14
CA ALA A 800 21.44 -3.48 -17.72
C ALA A 800 22.87 -3.17 -17.22
N ALA A 801 23.93 -3.76 -17.78
CA ALA A 801 25.31 -3.40 -17.46
C ALA A 801 25.68 -2.05 -18.06
N ALA A 802 25.29 -1.80 -19.33
CA ALA A 802 25.45 -0.49 -19.96
C ALA A 802 24.68 0.61 -19.22
N ALA A 803 23.45 0.32 -18.75
CA ALA A 803 22.66 1.26 -17.96
C ALA A 803 23.36 1.64 -16.64
N ARG A 804 23.94 0.67 -15.93
CA ARG A 804 24.73 0.94 -14.71
C ARG A 804 25.96 1.80 -15.00
N ALA A 805 26.71 1.49 -16.07
CA ALA A 805 27.88 2.28 -16.47
C ALA A 805 27.52 3.74 -16.82
N LEU A 806 26.35 3.96 -17.42
CA LEU A 806 25.83 5.27 -17.80
C LEU A 806 25.10 6.02 -16.66
N GLY A 807 24.96 5.42 -15.46
CA GLY A 807 24.20 6.01 -14.35
C GLY A 807 22.68 6.10 -14.60
N LEU A 808 22.14 5.21 -15.44
CA LEU A 808 20.73 5.19 -15.84
C LEU A 808 20.01 3.94 -15.31
N ARG A 809 18.69 4.04 -15.11
CA ARG A 809 17.84 2.85 -14.90
C ARG A 809 17.70 2.06 -16.20
N ASP A 810 17.74 0.73 -16.13
CA ASP A 810 17.62 -0.18 -17.30
C ASP A 810 16.38 0.13 -18.17
N ALA A 811 15.22 0.38 -17.53
CA ALA A 811 13.98 0.75 -18.23
C ALA A 811 14.12 2.05 -19.05
N VAL A 812 14.89 3.03 -18.57
CA VAL A 812 15.13 4.30 -19.26
C VAL A 812 16.00 4.07 -20.49
N LEU A 813 17.06 3.28 -20.36
CA LEU A 813 17.95 2.98 -21.49
C LEU A 813 17.22 2.18 -22.58
N ARG A 814 16.44 1.15 -22.20
CA ARG A 814 15.61 0.39 -23.14
C ARG A 814 14.59 1.27 -23.88
N TYR A 815 13.98 2.23 -23.18
CA TYR A 815 13.10 3.21 -23.81
C TYR A 815 13.84 4.08 -24.85
N GLN A 816 15.04 4.54 -24.53
CA GLN A 816 15.85 5.35 -25.45
C GLN A 816 16.23 4.58 -26.72
N ILE A 817 16.66 3.32 -26.59
CA ILE A 817 16.96 2.42 -27.71
C ILE A 817 15.71 2.24 -28.58
N ASN A 818 14.59 1.80 -27.98
CA ASN A 818 13.33 1.58 -28.70
C ASN A 818 12.83 2.85 -29.41
N SER A 819 12.98 4.01 -28.78
CA SER A 819 12.57 5.28 -29.39
C SER A 819 13.40 5.62 -30.62
N ILE A 820 14.72 5.40 -30.58
CA ILE A 820 15.59 5.68 -31.72
C ILE A 820 15.37 4.67 -32.84
N GLU A 821 15.26 3.38 -32.52
CA GLU A 821 15.00 2.32 -33.51
C GLU A 821 13.65 2.51 -34.20
N LYS A 822 12.61 2.90 -33.45
CA LYS A 822 11.29 3.23 -34.01
C LYS A 822 11.34 4.42 -34.97
N THR A 823 12.14 5.45 -34.66
CA THR A 823 12.28 6.63 -35.52
C THR A 823 13.19 6.36 -36.72
N ALA A 824 14.25 5.56 -36.56
CA ALA A 824 15.16 5.16 -37.63
C ALA A 824 14.52 4.15 -38.61
N GLY A 825 13.54 3.38 -38.14
CA GLY A 825 12.85 2.35 -38.92
C GLY A 825 13.62 1.03 -39.04
N PHE A 826 14.67 0.83 -38.25
CA PHE A 826 15.46 -0.40 -38.21
C PHE A 826 16.14 -0.59 -36.84
N PRO A 827 16.46 -1.84 -36.44
CA PRO A 827 17.19 -2.10 -35.21
C PRO A 827 18.64 -1.60 -35.32
N VAL A 828 19.05 -0.78 -34.36
CA VAL A 828 20.40 -0.17 -34.29
C VAL A 828 21.32 -1.08 -33.48
N ILE A 829 20.79 -1.76 -32.46
CA ILE A 829 21.55 -2.62 -31.54
C ILE A 829 21.07 -4.07 -31.60
N ALA A 830 21.99 -5.02 -31.75
CA ALA A 830 21.72 -6.45 -31.69
C ALA A 830 21.65 -6.90 -30.21
N ARG A 831 20.44 -7.09 -29.68
CA ARG A 831 20.22 -7.39 -28.24
C ARG A 831 20.51 -8.85 -27.83
N ARG A 832 20.78 -9.73 -28.80
CA ARG A 832 21.02 -11.16 -28.60
C ARG A 832 22.51 -11.53 -28.63
N THR A 833 23.39 -10.56 -28.81
CA THR A 833 24.85 -10.75 -28.78
C THR A 833 25.40 -10.33 -27.42
N SER A 834 26.37 -11.10 -26.91
CA SER A 834 27.15 -10.77 -25.73
C SER A 834 28.63 -10.85 -26.11
N PRO A 835 29.37 -9.73 -26.15
CA PRO A 835 28.92 -8.37 -25.82
C PRO A 835 27.92 -7.81 -26.85
N ILE A 836 27.17 -6.79 -26.43
CA ILE A 836 26.23 -6.07 -27.28
C ILE A 836 26.99 -5.49 -28.47
N THR A 837 26.47 -5.71 -29.67
CA THR A 837 27.01 -5.16 -30.92
C THR A 837 25.96 -4.33 -31.66
N ALA A 838 26.41 -3.36 -32.47
CA ALA A 838 25.52 -2.65 -33.38
C ALA A 838 25.19 -3.52 -34.60
N THR A 839 24.01 -3.34 -35.20
CA THR A 839 23.70 -4.01 -36.48
C THR A 839 24.54 -3.39 -37.62
N THR A 840 24.62 -4.03 -38.79
CA THR A 840 25.37 -3.47 -39.94
C THR A 840 24.86 -2.08 -40.34
N ARG A 841 23.54 -1.84 -40.25
CA ARG A 841 22.92 -0.52 -40.46
C ARG A 841 23.10 0.40 -39.26
N GLY A 842 23.12 -0.17 -38.05
CA GLY A 842 23.38 0.54 -36.80
C GLY A 842 24.77 1.15 -36.73
N HIS A 843 25.82 0.44 -37.19
CA HIS A 843 27.19 0.96 -37.23
C HIS A 843 27.31 2.25 -38.06
N LYS A 844 26.68 2.30 -39.25
CA LYS A 844 26.66 3.51 -40.08
C LYS A 844 25.96 4.68 -39.39
N LEU A 845 24.86 4.40 -38.69
CA LEU A 845 24.11 5.43 -37.94
C LEU A 845 24.88 5.94 -36.72
N LEU A 846 25.56 5.05 -35.98
CA LEU A 846 26.35 5.42 -34.82
C LEU A 846 27.60 6.20 -35.21
N ALA A 847 28.28 5.82 -36.30
CA ALA A 847 29.42 6.57 -36.84
C ALA A 847 29.01 7.98 -37.31
N GLU A 848 27.85 8.09 -37.99
CA GLU A 848 27.28 9.40 -38.33
C GLU A 848 26.95 10.22 -37.08
N ALA A 849 26.38 9.59 -36.04
CA ALA A 849 26.05 10.26 -34.79
C ALA A 849 27.30 10.76 -34.06
N GLU A 850 28.36 9.94 -34.00
CA GLU A 850 29.63 10.28 -33.37
C GLU A 850 30.28 11.49 -34.07
N HIS A 851 30.40 11.46 -35.40
CA HIS A 851 30.92 12.57 -36.18
C HIS A 851 30.12 13.88 -35.99
N LEU A 852 28.78 13.78 -35.97
CA LEU A 852 27.90 14.94 -35.77
C LEU A 852 28.01 15.50 -34.35
N LEU A 853 28.18 14.65 -33.33
CA LEU A 853 28.35 15.08 -31.95
C LEU A 853 29.70 15.78 -31.74
N GLU A 854 30.79 15.27 -32.34
CA GLU A 854 32.10 15.94 -32.32
C GLU A 854 32.07 17.31 -33.01
N LEU A 855 31.40 17.42 -34.14
CA LEU A 855 31.21 18.69 -34.83
C LEU A 855 30.36 19.65 -34.00
N LEU A 856 29.34 19.15 -33.30
CA LEU A 856 28.49 19.95 -32.41
C LEU A 856 29.28 20.51 -31.22
N ASP A 857 30.13 19.69 -30.59
CA ASP A 857 30.97 20.09 -29.47
C ASP A 857 32.05 21.10 -29.88
N ARG A 858 32.66 20.93 -31.06
CA ARG A 858 33.58 21.91 -31.65
C ARG A 858 32.90 23.25 -31.95
N HIS A 859 31.70 23.21 -32.54
CA HIS A 859 30.94 24.41 -32.88
C HIS A 859 30.48 25.17 -31.62
N ALA A 860 30.06 24.46 -30.56
CA ALA A 860 29.72 25.06 -29.27
C ALA A 860 30.93 25.76 -28.63
N SER A 861 32.11 25.14 -28.69
CA SER A 861 33.36 25.68 -28.12
C SER A 861 33.84 26.95 -28.84
N GLN A 862 33.77 26.97 -30.18
CA GLN A 862 34.11 28.15 -30.99
C GLN A 862 33.15 29.32 -30.76
N LYS A 863 31.86 29.05 -30.52
CA LYS A 863 30.86 30.07 -30.21
C LYS A 863 31.14 30.75 -28.86
N VAL A 864 31.48 29.97 -27.82
CA VAL A 864 31.84 30.49 -26.49
C VAL A 864 33.11 31.35 -26.54
N MET A 865 34.10 31.00 -27.39
CA MET A 865 35.30 31.84 -27.58
C MET A 865 34.98 33.17 -28.29
N ARG A 866 34.13 33.18 -29.32
CA ARG A 866 33.71 34.41 -30.02
C ARG A 866 32.88 35.34 -29.13
N GLU A 867 32.02 34.78 -28.28
CA GLU A 867 31.25 35.56 -27.29
C GLU A 867 32.16 36.15 -26.19
N ARG A 868 33.22 35.45 -25.78
CA ARG A 868 34.24 35.99 -24.85
C ARG A 868 35.13 37.08 -25.46
N GLN A 869 35.47 36.98 -26.74
CA GLN A 869 36.25 38.02 -27.44
C GLN A 869 35.43 39.28 -27.72
N SER A 870 34.15 39.14 -28.09
CA SER A 870 33.24 40.30 -28.26
C SER A 870 32.86 40.97 -26.94
N GLY A 871 32.84 40.24 -25.82
CA GLY A 871 32.66 40.80 -24.47
C GLY A 871 33.88 41.56 -23.91
N ARG A 872 35.09 41.34 -24.44
CA ARG A 872 36.30 42.09 -24.03
C ARG A 872 36.50 43.39 -24.81
N SER A 873 35.94 43.51 -26.01
CA SER A 873 36.03 44.74 -26.81
C SER A 873 35.04 45.84 -26.40
N SER A 874 34.17 45.61 -25.41
CA SER A 874 33.24 46.61 -24.87
C SER A 874 33.63 47.13 -23.48
N ALA A 875 34.85 46.82 -23.03
CA ALA A 875 35.42 47.27 -21.75
C ALA A 875 36.75 48.05 -21.92
N HIS A 876 37.01 48.63 -23.11
CA HIS A 876 38.01 49.67 -23.31
C HIS A 876 37.38 50.91 -23.93
#